data_AF-A0A969KJ16-F1
#
_entry.id   AF-A0A969KJ16-F1
#
_cell.length_a   1.000
_cell.length_b   1.000
_cell.length_c   1.000
_cell.angle_alpha   90.00
_cell.angle_beta   90.00
_cell.angle_gamma   90.00
#
_symmetry.space_group_name_H-M   'P 1'
#
loop_
_entity.id
_entity.type
_entity.pdbx_description
1 polymer ?
#
loop_
_entity_poly.entity_id
_entity_poly.type
_entity_poly.pdbx_seq_one_letter_code
_entity_poly.pdbx_strand_id
1 'polypeptide(L)'
;MQLNLPPVNSEFEREDYRVIDLARLNAQTNTTHQIKVKSSIIIDSVFFQLYKTGIARVWRSLLEHWANTDFASHIVVLDRGNTAPKINGIRYRTIANYDYNNTEQDREMLQQICDEEGADLFISSYYTTPIATPSVFMAYDMIPEVLGGDLTEPMWREKHRAIAHASSYIAISENTAKDINRFFPDVPLAKIQVAHCGVDPLFKPATEEEIRAFKYKYGINKPYFMLGSLGGYKNPELFFQAFAQLANRESFDLLTTGSGIYSLNNWRPYTAGCTFHGLQLEDEELRLAYAGAIALVYPSLYEGFGMPVAEAMACGCPVITTPNASLPEVGGEAVMYINDKDVNAMADALCEVQKPNVRNSLIGAGLGQVQKFSWATMADLVRDSLLSAINTTIAGEVNYLLCPDWEADEDELLGELAEIIGNLAAAHGANPEQFTEPINVIVEVSGLGVEDGNLALSSIAMNLMMEEELDLEAGIKFTFIEDYTLAQWEQLLPQLTAEISLIHGRTIAAIEETEANTVTIQGDGNNYVIFPDWTAEEEHLLGMIYSAIETLQEQVNLEDINLLVNITNAGSEEDASVAFSSIVMNLMMEGIELPESMGVNFVDFSSVQWQSLGDLLRDKITLPGEFLPDSLPIAQTELS
;
A
#
# COMPACT_ATOMS: atom_id res chain seq x y z
N MET A 1 30.91 -53.81 -11.03
CA MET A 1 31.44 -52.95 -12.11
C MET A 1 30.30 -52.05 -12.53
N GLN A 2 30.54 -50.77 -12.85
CA GLN A 2 29.45 -49.84 -13.14
C GLN A 2 28.64 -50.30 -14.36
N LEU A 3 27.32 -50.18 -14.25
CA LEU A 3 26.40 -50.05 -15.38
C LEU A 3 25.72 -48.71 -15.20
N ASN A 4 26.05 -47.75 -16.07
CA ASN A 4 25.31 -46.50 -16.14
C ASN A 4 23.97 -46.78 -16.83
N LEU A 5 22.89 -46.30 -16.24
CA LEU A 5 21.62 -46.03 -16.91
C LEU A 5 21.33 -44.52 -16.73
N PRO A 6 20.47 -43.91 -17.58
CA PRO A 6 20.32 -42.45 -17.63
C PRO A 6 19.69 -41.86 -16.36
N PRO A 7 19.82 -40.54 -16.12
CA PRO A 7 18.93 -39.84 -15.20
C PRO A 7 17.49 -39.92 -15.71
N VAL A 8 16.52 -40.04 -14.80
CA VAL A 8 15.09 -40.01 -15.15
C VAL A 8 14.60 -38.56 -15.15
N ASN A 9 14.88 -37.88 -16.26
CA ASN A 9 13.92 -36.93 -16.82
C ASN A 9 13.03 -37.71 -17.81
N SER A 10 11.91 -37.09 -18.23
CA SER A 10 10.90 -37.62 -19.17
C SER A 10 10.25 -38.96 -18.79
N GLU A 11 9.06 -38.90 -18.16
CA GLU A 11 7.87 -39.67 -18.56
C GLU A 11 6.61 -39.15 -17.81
N PHE A 12 6.33 -37.84 -17.95
CA PHE A 12 5.03 -37.23 -17.65
C PHE A 12 4.49 -36.61 -18.96
N GLU A 13 4.29 -37.47 -19.96
CA GLU A 13 3.67 -37.12 -21.24
C GLU A 13 2.56 -38.12 -21.54
N ARG A 14 1.36 -37.80 -21.06
CA ARG A 14 0.12 -38.02 -21.81
C ARG A 14 -0.19 -36.72 -22.56
N GLU A 15 -1.01 -36.80 -23.60
CA GLU A 15 -1.17 -35.70 -24.58
C GLU A 15 -1.91 -34.47 -24.02
N ASP A 16 -2.39 -34.53 -22.76
CA ASP A 16 -3.42 -33.63 -22.25
C ASP A 16 -3.00 -32.67 -21.11
N TYR A 17 -1.91 -32.91 -20.33
CA TYR A 17 -1.50 -32.05 -19.19
C TYR A 17 0.01 -32.04 -18.87
N ARG A 18 0.54 -30.94 -18.29
CA ARG A 18 1.92 -30.78 -17.71
C ARG A 18 1.90 -29.97 -16.40
N VAL A 19 2.86 -30.21 -15.47
CA VAL A 19 3.02 -29.57 -14.14
C VAL A 19 4.52 -29.33 -13.84
N ILE A 20 4.91 -28.28 -13.08
CA ILE A 20 6.32 -27.81 -12.91
C ILE A 20 6.68 -27.46 -11.42
N ASP A 21 7.95 -27.62 -11.01
CA ASP A 21 8.47 -27.79 -9.61
C ASP A 21 9.95 -27.31 -9.45
N LEU A 22 10.51 -26.80 -8.32
CA LEU A 22 9.99 -26.03 -7.15
C LEU A 22 11.18 -25.44 -6.28
N ALA A 23 11.29 -24.12 -6.04
CA ALA A 23 12.19 -23.51 -5.00
C ALA A 23 11.89 -22.00 -4.75
N ARG A 24 11.88 -21.42 -3.53
CA ARG A 24 12.22 -21.89 -2.16
C ARG A 24 11.68 -20.94 -1.05
N LEU A 25 11.57 -21.44 0.20
CA LEU A 25 11.60 -20.75 1.53
C LEU A 25 10.29 -20.34 2.27
N ASN A 26 9.84 -21.25 3.15
CA ASN A 26 9.60 -21.05 4.60
C ASN A 26 8.49 -20.11 5.14
N ALA A 27 7.37 -20.74 5.57
CA ALA A 27 7.09 -21.07 6.99
C ALA A 27 5.91 -20.40 7.76
N GLN A 28 5.10 -21.30 8.36
CA GLN A 28 4.23 -21.23 9.56
C GLN A 28 2.69 -21.05 9.44
N THR A 29 2.02 -22.14 9.84
CA THR A 29 0.77 -22.24 10.65
C THR A 29 -0.59 -22.06 9.97
N ASN A 30 -1.06 -23.14 9.35
CA ASN A 30 -2.33 -23.81 9.68
C ASN A 30 -3.43 -22.99 10.39
N THR A 31 -4.46 -22.55 9.64
CA THR A 31 -5.86 -22.63 10.11
C THR A 31 -6.82 -22.88 8.94
N THR A 32 -7.87 -23.67 9.16
CA THR A 32 -8.96 -23.90 8.20
C THR A 32 -10.01 -22.80 8.34
N HIS A 33 -10.31 -22.07 7.25
CA HIS A 33 -11.31 -21.01 7.26
C HIS A 33 -12.54 -21.40 6.43
N GLN A 34 -13.73 -21.27 7.02
CA GLN A 34 -15.00 -21.28 6.29
C GLN A 34 -15.14 -19.94 5.56
N ILE A 35 -15.55 -19.95 4.29
CA ILE A 35 -15.61 -18.74 3.47
C ILE A 35 -16.68 -17.79 4.03
N LYS A 36 -16.33 -16.51 4.12
CA LYS A 36 -17.16 -15.48 4.73
C LYS A 36 -17.39 -14.37 3.72
N VAL A 37 -18.65 -14.22 3.29
CA VAL A 37 -19.14 -13.27 2.27
C VAL A 37 -18.84 -11.78 2.59
N LYS A 38 -18.22 -11.48 3.74
CA LYS A 38 -17.72 -10.15 4.07
C LYS A 38 -16.60 -10.15 5.10
N SER A 39 -15.44 -9.63 4.71
CA SER A 39 -14.32 -9.36 5.63
C SER A 39 -14.70 -8.31 6.68
N SER A 40 -14.34 -8.57 7.93
CA SER A 40 -14.66 -7.79 9.13
C SER A 40 -13.36 -7.35 9.80
N ILE A 41 -13.13 -6.03 9.80
CA ILE A 41 -11.92 -5.42 10.36
C ILE A 41 -12.28 -4.74 11.68
N ILE A 42 -11.65 -5.15 12.77
CA ILE A 42 -11.80 -4.50 14.07
C ILE A 42 -10.77 -3.39 14.24
N ILE A 43 -11.25 -2.21 14.64
CA ILE A 43 -10.42 -1.04 14.95
C ILE A 43 -10.55 -0.73 16.44
N ASP A 44 -9.51 -1.00 17.25
CA ASP A 44 -9.49 -0.56 18.65
C ASP A 44 -9.12 0.91 18.75
N SER A 45 -10.10 1.75 19.09
CA SER A 45 -9.96 3.20 19.15
C SER A 45 -9.41 3.74 20.49
N VAL A 46 -8.75 2.86 21.27
CA VAL A 46 -8.07 3.13 22.55
C VAL A 46 -7.34 4.47 22.68
N PHE A 47 -6.74 5.02 21.61
CA PHE A 47 -6.05 6.30 21.71
C PHE A 47 -6.95 7.45 22.17
N PHE A 48 -8.24 7.47 21.79
CA PHE A 48 -9.18 8.51 22.22
C PHE A 48 -9.50 8.48 23.73
N GLN A 49 -9.31 7.33 24.39
CA GLN A 49 -9.38 7.21 25.84
C GLN A 49 -8.13 7.80 26.51
N LEU A 50 -6.96 7.54 25.93
CA LEU A 50 -5.67 7.88 26.53
C LEU A 50 -5.31 9.36 26.34
N TYR A 51 -5.44 9.88 25.12
CA TYR A 51 -4.88 11.18 24.72
C TYR A 51 -5.71 11.91 23.66
N LYS A 52 -5.48 13.23 23.56
CA LYS A 52 -6.05 14.09 22.51
C LYS A 52 -4.92 14.90 21.88
N THR A 53 -4.20 14.26 20.95
CA THR A 53 -3.03 14.79 20.25
C THR A 53 -3.08 14.39 18.76
N GLY A 54 -1.99 14.58 17.99
CA GLY A 54 -1.96 14.34 16.54
C GLY A 54 -2.49 12.96 16.09
N ILE A 55 -2.20 11.87 16.83
CA ILE A 55 -2.71 10.52 16.52
C ILE A 55 -4.25 10.45 16.64
N ALA A 56 -4.87 11.22 17.56
CA ALA A 56 -6.32 11.35 17.62
C ALA A 56 -6.89 12.16 16.43
N ARG A 57 -6.10 13.02 15.78
CA ARG A 57 -6.48 13.67 14.51
C ARG A 57 -6.34 12.69 13.34
N VAL A 58 -5.26 11.90 13.28
CA VAL A 58 -5.08 10.80 12.31
C VAL A 58 -6.32 9.89 12.29
N TRP A 59 -6.65 9.24 13.41
CA TRP A 59 -7.77 8.30 13.47
C TRP A 59 -9.14 8.95 13.25
N ARG A 60 -9.29 10.23 13.59
CA ARG A 60 -10.46 11.00 13.22
C ARG A 60 -10.58 11.11 11.69
N SER A 61 -9.54 11.62 11.03
CA SER A 61 -9.55 11.87 9.59
C SER A 61 -9.66 10.59 8.76
N LEU A 62 -9.04 9.49 9.20
CA LEU A 62 -9.22 8.16 8.61
C LEU A 62 -10.70 7.72 8.65
N LEU A 63 -11.32 7.75 9.85
CA LEU A 63 -12.72 7.35 10.02
C LEU A 63 -13.71 8.31 9.34
N GLU A 64 -13.42 9.61 9.32
CA GLU A 64 -14.26 10.62 8.66
C GLU A 64 -14.17 10.53 7.11
N HIS A 65 -13.06 10.08 6.54
CA HIS A 65 -12.95 9.71 5.12
C HIS A 65 -13.73 8.42 4.83
N TRP A 66 -13.36 7.31 5.49
CA TRP A 66 -13.95 6.00 5.24
C TRP A 66 -15.46 5.95 5.43
N ALA A 67 -16.03 6.73 6.36
CA ALA A 67 -17.47 6.86 6.60
C ALA A 67 -18.31 7.18 5.36
N ASN A 68 -17.71 7.74 4.30
CA ASN A 68 -18.37 8.10 3.05
C ASN A 68 -18.05 7.12 1.90
N THR A 69 -17.55 5.92 2.22
CA THR A 69 -17.12 4.87 1.29
C THR A 69 -17.65 3.51 1.73
N ASP A 70 -17.77 2.55 0.81
CA ASP A 70 -18.25 1.20 1.15
C ASP A 70 -17.34 0.45 2.14
N PHE A 71 -16.08 0.85 2.28
CA PHE A 71 -15.17 0.33 3.31
C PHE A 71 -15.67 0.57 4.75
N ALA A 72 -16.46 1.63 5.00
CA ALA A 72 -17.14 1.83 6.29
C ALA A 72 -17.97 0.60 6.72
N SER A 73 -18.48 -0.16 5.75
CA SER A 73 -19.33 -1.31 5.99
C SER A 73 -18.57 -2.59 6.37
N HIS A 74 -17.24 -2.58 6.29
CA HIS A 74 -16.33 -3.67 6.72
C HIS A 74 -15.72 -3.44 8.11
N ILE A 75 -15.75 -2.20 8.63
CA ILE A 75 -15.05 -1.83 9.87
C ILE A 75 -15.98 -1.80 11.10
N VAL A 76 -15.48 -2.31 12.23
CA VAL A 76 -16.13 -2.24 13.55
C VAL A 76 -15.20 -1.52 14.52
N VAL A 77 -15.59 -0.31 14.94
CA VAL A 77 -14.77 0.50 15.86
C VAL A 77 -15.12 0.16 17.31
N LEU A 78 -14.14 -0.36 18.05
CA LEU A 78 -14.28 -0.58 19.49
C LEU A 78 -14.12 0.74 20.22
N ASP A 79 -15.18 1.15 20.91
CA ASP A 79 -15.26 2.41 21.63
C ASP A 79 -15.08 2.19 23.13
N ARG A 80 -13.87 2.43 23.63
CA ARG A 80 -13.51 2.25 25.03
C ARG A 80 -14.12 3.36 25.87
N GLY A 81 -15.06 2.99 26.75
CA GLY A 81 -15.66 3.92 27.71
C GLY A 81 -16.59 5.00 27.13
N ASN A 82 -16.92 4.95 25.83
CA ASN A 82 -17.59 6.03 25.10
C ASN A 82 -16.70 7.29 24.93
N THR A 83 -15.47 7.08 24.50
CA THR A 83 -14.46 8.14 24.27
C THR A 83 -14.20 8.41 22.79
N ALA A 84 -14.54 7.47 21.89
CA ALA A 84 -14.38 7.63 20.45
C ALA A 84 -15.30 8.73 19.89
N PRO A 85 -14.87 9.48 18.84
CA PRO A 85 -15.76 10.37 18.11
C PRO A 85 -16.86 9.53 17.45
N LYS A 86 -18.12 10.02 17.49
CA LYS A 86 -19.26 9.39 16.83
C LYS A 86 -19.47 9.97 15.45
N ILE A 87 -19.01 9.23 14.45
CA ILE A 87 -19.05 9.59 13.03
C ILE A 87 -20.20 8.80 12.39
N ASN A 88 -21.08 9.48 11.65
CA ASN A 88 -22.19 8.83 10.96
C ASN A 88 -21.64 7.90 9.86
N GLY A 89 -22.25 6.72 9.69
CA GLY A 89 -21.79 5.69 8.74
C GLY A 89 -20.89 4.62 9.37
N ILE A 90 -20.22 4.92 10.48
CA ILE A 90 -19.31 3.98 11.16
C ILE A 90 -20.09 3.10 12.17
N ARG A 91 -19.83 1.79 12.15
CA ARG A 91 -20.34 0.84 13.17
C ARG A 91 -19.44 0.89 14.41
N TYR A 92 -20.04 1.09 15.59
CA TYR A 92 -19.34 1.11 16.88
C TYR A 92 -19.81 -0.02 17.80
N ARG A 93 -18.87 -0.57 18.59
CA ARG A 93 -19.14 -1.48 19.70
C ARG A 93 -18.50 -0.91 20.97
N THR A 94 -19.30 -0.50 21.96
CA THR A 94 -18.79 0.03 23.23
C THR A 94 -18.20 -1.10 24.07
N ILE A 95 -16.97 -0.91 24.59
CA ILE A 95 -16.24 -1.89 25.38
C ILE A 95 -15.62 -1.26 26.65
N ALA A 96 -14.97 -2.09 27.47
CA ALA A 96 -14.32 -1.65 28.70
C ALA A 96 -13.15 -0.68 28.45
N ASN A 97 -12.86 0.15 29.47
CA ASN A 97 -11.68 1.01 29.46
C ASN A 97 -10.41 0.17 29.47
N TYR A 98 -9.43 0.56 28.66
CA TYR A 98 -8.08 -0.01 28.69
C TYR A 98 -7.33 0.39 29.97
N ASP A 99 -6.55 -0.56 30.52
CA ASP A 99 -5.71 -0.36 31.70
C ASP A 99 -4.38 -1.12 31.58
N TYR A 100 -3.26 -0.37 31.60
CA TYR A 100 -1.90 -0.90 31.54
C TYR A 100 -1.51 -1.84 32.70
N ASN A 101 -2.32 -1.93 33.77
CA ASN A 101 -2.10 -2.89 34.85
C ASN A 101 -2.68 -4.30 34.55
N ASN A 102 -3.56 -4.43 33.56
CA ASN A 102 -4.38 -5.63 33.31
C ASN A 102 -4.33 -6.09 31.84
N THR A 103 -3.18 -5.89 31.16
CA THR A 103 -3.13 -5.99 29.69
C THR A 103 -3.44 -7.38 29.14
N GLU A 104 -2.98 -8.49 29.73
CA GLU A 104 -3.37 -9.83 29.23
C GLU A 104 -4.88 -10.07 29.28
N GLN A 105 -5.57 -9.60 30.32
CA GLN A 105 -7.03 -9.75 30.42
C GLN A 105 -7.76 -8.87 29.40
N ASP A 106 -7.15 -7.74 29.00
CA ASP A 106 -7.63 -6.94 27.88
C ASP A 106 -7.43 -7.66 26.53
N ARG A 107 -6.30 -8.37 26.35
CA ARG A 107 -6.05 -9.21 25.15
C ARG A 107 -7.04 -10.38 25.06
N GLU A 108 -7.35 -11.04 26.18
CA GLU A 108 -8.41 -12.06 26.27
C GLU A 108 -9.77 -11.50 25.86
N MET A 109 -10.15 -10.33 26.38
CA MET A 109 -11.39 -9.64 26.02
C MET A 109 -11.39 -9.25 24.52
N LEU A 110 -10.29 -8.72 23.99
CA LEU A 110 -10.16 -8.35 22.58
C LEU A 110 -10.27 -9.57 21.68
N GLN A 111 -9.68 -10.71 22.04
CA GLN A 111 -9.86 -11.95 21.28
C GLN A 111 -11.33 -12.38 21.27
N GLN A 112 -11.99 -12.43 22.43
CA GLN A 112 -13.42 -12.79 22.49
C GLN A 112 -14.28 -11.85 21.62
N ILE A 113 -13.98 -10.54 21.58
CA ILE A 113 -14.67 -9.58 20.72
C ILE A 113 -14.37 -9.86 19.23
N CYS A 114 -13.14 -10.24 18.88
CA CYS A 114 -12.81 -10.68 17.53
C CYS A 114 -13.62 -11.92 17.14
N ASP A 115 -13.65 -12.95 17.99
CA ASP A 115 -14.39 -14.19 17.74
C ASP A 115 -15.90 -13.92 17.55
N GLU A 116 -16.49 -13.05 18.39
CA GLU A 116 -17.91 -12.70 18.34
C GLU A 116 -18.33 -11.85 17.12
N GLU A 117 -17.41 -11.07 16.53
CA GLU A 117 -17.63 -10.33 15.28
C GLU A 117 -17.07 -11.09 14.05
N GLY A 118 -16.51 -12.29 14.27
CA GLY A 118 -15.76 -13.09 13.31
C GLY A 118 -14.61 -12.32 12.66
N ALA A 119 -13.89 -11.46 13.39
CA ALA A 119 -12.93 -10.52 12.81
C ALA A 119 -11.78 -11.23 12.09
N ASP A 120 -11.63 -10.90 10.81
CA ASP A 120 -10.62 -11.44 9.91
C ASP A 120 -9.28 -10.69 10.10
N LEU A 121 -9.34 -9.42 10.53
CA LEU A 121 -8.19 -8.58 10.84
C LEU A 121 -8.48 -7.62 12.01
N PHE A 122 -7.44 -7.30 12.78
CA PHE A 122 -7.47 -6.30 13.84
C PHE A 122 -6.44 -5.17 13.60
N ILE A 123 -6.76 -3.95 13.99
CA ILE A 123 -5.79 -2.84 14.07
C ILE A 123 -6.05 -2.01 15.33
N SER A 124 -4.97 -1.68 16.04
CA SER A 124 -5.05 -0.78 17.20
C SER A 124 -4.63 0.64 16.84
N SER A 125 -5.42 1.61 17.28
CA SER A 125 -4.99 3.00 17.29
C SER A 125 -3.79 3.26 18.22
N TYR A 126 -3.55 2.39 19.22
CA TYR A 126 -2.39 2.50 20.11
C TYR A 126 -2.02 1.18 20.82
N TYR A 127 -1.39 0.29 20.06
CA TYR A 127 -0.57 -0.83 20.57
C TYR A 127 -1.28 -1.90 21.44
N THR A 128 -2.61 -1.93 21.47
CA THR A 128 -3.36 -3.11 21.96
C THR A 128 -3.30 -4.25 20.94
N THR A 129 -3.50 -5.49 21.39
CA THR A 129 -3.48 -6.71 20.54
C THR A 129 -4.54 -7.71 21.00
N PRO A 130 -5.09 -8.54 20.10
CA PRO A 130 -5.81 -9.75 20.47
C PRO A 130 -4.81 -10.87 20.82
N ILE A 131 -5.25 -12.14 20.85
CA ILE A 131 -4.38 -13.29 21.17
C ILE A 131 -3.91 -14.01 19.90
N ALA A 132 -4.80 -14.22 18.93
CA ALA A 132 -4.58 -15.03 17.74
C ALA A 132 -5.06 -14.34 16.44
N THR A 133 -6.06 -13.45 16.49
CA THR A 133 -6.52 -12.73 15.29
C THR A 133 -5.37 -11.93 14.65
N PRO A 134 -5.13 -12.07 13.32
CA PRO A 134 -4.10 -11.32 12.60
C PRO A 134 -4.22 -9.81 12.83
N SER A 135 -3.11 -9.09 12.77
CA SER A 135 -3.11 -7.65 13.06
C SER A 135 -2.19 -6.83 12.16
N VAL A 136 -2.59 -5.58 11.90
CA VAL A 136 -1.74 -4.56 11.31
C VAL A 136 -1.18 -3.63 12.40
N PHE A 137 0.13 -3.42 12.40
CA PHE A 137 0.78 -2.45 13.29
C PHE A 137 0.93 -1.10 12.59
N MET A 138 0.36 -0.04 13.18
CA MET A 138 0.56 1.34 12.72
C MET A 138 1.57 2.08 13.60
N ALA A 139 2.70 2.46 13.01
CA ALA A 139 3.81 3.13 13.65
C ALA A 139 3.74 4.65 13.50
N TYR A 140 3.61 5.35 14.62
CA TYR A 140 3.64 6.81 14.65
C TYR A 140 5.05 7.37 14.83
N ASP A 141 5.90 6.69 15.61
CA ASP A 141 7.29 7.05 15.85
C ASP A 141 8.11 5.88 16.44
N MET A 142 9.43 6.04 16.44
CA MET A 142 10.38 5.18 17.17
C MET A 142 11.17 5.97 18.24
N ILE A 143 10.55 6.99 18.86
CA ILE A 143 11.18 7.89 19.84
C ILE A 143 11.82 7.14 21.02
N PRO A 144 11.13 6.21 21.72
CA PRO A 144 11.73 5.55 22.88
C PRO A 144 12.87 4.60 22.49
N GLU A 145 12.82 3.99 21.31
CA GLU A 145 13.92 3.15 20.79
C GLU A 145 15.12 4.01 20.35
N VAL A 146 14.90 5.08 19.60
CA VAL A 146 15.94 5.96 19.03
C VAL A 146 16.63 6.81 20.12
N LEU A 147 15.89 7.28 21.12
CA LEU A 147 16.41 8.18 22.16
C LEU A 147 16.75 7.48 23.49
N GLY A 148 16.63 6.15 23.57
CA GLY A 148 17.01 5.37 24.75
C GLY A 148 16.07 5.56 25.95
N GLY A 149 14.77 5.53 25.71
CA GLY A 149 13.74 5.50 26.75
C GLY A 149 13.71 4.18 27.51
N ASP A 150 13.04 4.15 28.67
CA ASP A 150 12.88 2.92 29.44
C ASP A 150 11.81 2.01 28.81
N LEU A 151 12.25 1.09 27.95
CA LEU A 151 11.42 0.12 27.26
C LEU A 151 10.73 -0.90 28.19
N THR A 152 11.00 -0.87 29.51
CA THR A 152 10.25 -1.69 30.49
C THR A 152 8.92 -1.07 30.91
N GLU A 153 8.68 0.21 30.59
CA GLU A 153 7.38 0.87 30.81
C GLU A 153 6.24 0.13 30.05
N PRO A 154 5.03 -0.02 30.64
CA PRO A 154 3.94 -0.80 30.05
C PRO A 154 3.65 -0.46 28.59
N MET A 155 3.51 0.82 28.26
CA MET A 155 3.21 1.32 26.92
C MET A 155 4.21 0.85 25.85
N TRP A 156 5.50 0.72 26.18
CA TRP A 156 6.52 0.30 25.21
C TRP A 156 6.61 -1.22 25.09
N ARG A 157 6.34 -1.96 26.18
CA ARG A 157 6.19 -3.42 26.11
C ARG A 157 5.01 -3.83 25.24
N GLU A 158 3.87 -3.14 25.35
CA GLU A 158 2.71 -3.37 24.48
C GLU A 158 3.00 -2.93 23.03
N LYS A 159 3.73 -1.82 22.79
CA LYS A 159 4.25 -1.47 21.45
C LYS A 159 5.07 -2.61 20.84
N HIS A 160 6.03 -3.16 21.59
CA HIS A 160 6.93 -4.21 21.10
C HIS A 160 6.19 -5.53 20.86
N ARG A 161 5.19 -5.84 21.70
CA ARG A 161 4.22 -6.92 21.45
C ARG A 161 3.38 -6.68 20.20
N ALA A 162 2.88 -5.48 19.97
CA ALA A 162 2.07 -5.16 18.81
C ALA A 162 2.86 -5.21 17.50
N ILE A 163 4.17 -4.90 17.53
CA ILE A 163 5.09 -5.17 16.41
C ILE A 163 5.23 -6.69 16.22
N ALA A 164 5.55 -7.45 17.28
CA ALA A 164 5.76 -8.90 17.17
C ALA A 164 4.50 -9.73 16.86
N HIS A 165 3.30 -9.18 17.05
CA HIS A 165 2.00 -9.82 16.75
C HIS A 165 1.49 -9.48 15.33
N ALA A 166 2.11 -8.53 14.63
CA ALA A 166 1.58 -8.03 13.36
C ALA A 166 2.03 -8.84 12.14
N SER A 167 1.08 -9.11 11.24
CA SER A 167 1.31 -9.73 9.94
C SER A 167 1.72 -8.70 8.86
N SER A 168 1.31 -7.44 9.03
CA SER A 168 1.62 -6.33 8.11
C SER A 168 1.77 -5.00 8.87
N TYR A 169 2.47 -4.04 8.27
CA TYR A 169 3.00 -2.86 8.95
C TYR A 169 2.73 -1.58 8.15
N ILE A 170 2.37 -0.52 8.87
CA ILE A 170 2.16 0.83 8.32
C ILE A 170 3.05 1.81 9.11
N ALA A 171 3.71 2.73 8.43
CA ALA A 171 4.48 3.80 9.07
C ALA A 171 4.07 5.18 8.54
N ILE A 172 3.98 6.19 9.42
CA ILE A 172 3.59 7.55 9.00
C ILE A 172 4.73 8.36 8.33
N SER A 173 5.91 7.76 8.15
CA SER A 173 7.07 8.35 7.47
C SER A 173 8.08 7.30 7.03
N GLU A 174 8.88 7.64 6.02
CA GLU A 174 10.01 6.85 5.53
C GLU A 174 11.06 6.63 6.62
N ASN A 175 11.35 7.65 7.43
CA ASN A 175 12.24 7.47 8.57
C ASN A 175 11.67 6.49 9.59
N THR A 176 10.37 6.54 9.90
CA THR A 176 9.76 5.61 10.86
C THR A 176 9.78 4.17 10.32
N ALA A 177 9.53 3.95 9.03
CA ALA A 177 9.67 2.62 8.41
C ALA A 177 11.12 2.09 8.54
N LYS A 178 12.11 2.94 8.26
CA LYS A 178 13.54 2.60 8.40
C LYS A 178 13.95 2.34 9.84
N ASP A 179 13.44 3.09 10.82
CA ASP A 179 13.70 2.83 12.23
C ASP A 179 12.98 1.56 12.75
N ILE A 180 11.79 1.19 12.24
CA ILE A 180 11.17 -0.13 12.54
C ILE A 180 12.12 -1.25 12.11
N ASN A 181 12.53 -1.30 10.84
CA ASN A 181 13.44 -2.32 10.33
C ASN A 181 14.80 -2.33 11.06
N ARG A 182 15.28 -1.17 11.52
CA ARG A 182 16.53 -1.04 12.29
C ARG A 182 16.45 -1.64 13.70
N PHE A 183 15.32 -1.52 14.39
CA PHE A 183 15.14 -2.06 15.75
C PHE A 183 14.50 -3.46 15.77
N PHE A 184 13.78 -3.81 14.69
CA PHE A 184 13.10 -5.08 14.47
C PHE A 184 13.51 -5.61 13.09
N PRO A 185 14.72 -6.17 12.94
CA PRO A 185 15.28 -6.58 11.64
C PRO A 185 14.49 -7.71 10.97
N ASP A 186 13.70 -8.46 11.75
CA ASP A 186 12.80 -9.49 11.26
C ASP A 186 11.57 -8.91 10.51
N VAL A 187 11.35 -7.59 10.58
CA VAL A 187 10.36 -6.85 9.78
C VAL A 187 11.07 -6.27 8.54
N PRO A 188 10.89 -6.84 7.33
CA PRO A 188 11.54 -6.32 6.13
C PRO A 188 10.95 -4.97 5.74
N LEU A 189 11.78 -4.01 5.30
CA LEU A 189 11.31 -2.68 4.89
C LEU A 189 10.25 -2.75 3.78
N ALA A 190 10.33 -3.73 2.88
CA ALA A 190 9.35 -3.97 1.81
C ALA A 190 7.96 -4.45 2.30
N LYS A 191 7.81 -4.83 3.58
CA LYS A 191 6.52 -5.16 4.21
C LYS A 191 5.92 -3.98 5.02
N ILE A 192 6.47 -2.78 4.89
CA ILE A 192 6.03 -1.58 5.61
C ILE A 192 5.45 -0.56 4.63
N GLN A 193 4.13 -0.41 4.58
CA GLN A 193 3.51 0.65 3.80
C GLN A 193 3.79 2.01 4.46
N VAL A 194 4.34 2.96 3.72
CA VAL A 194 4.44 4.35 4.16
C VAL A 194 3.14 5.08 3.81
N ALA A 195 2.51 5.70 4.82
CA ALA A 195 1.27 6.46 4.67
C ALA A 195 1.43 7.80 5.42
N HIS A 196 1.96 8.82 4.73
CA HIS A 196 2.20 10.15 5.30
C HIS A 196 0.92 10.80 5.83
N CYS A 197 1.00 11.48 6.98
CA CYS A 197 -0.15 12.20 7.53
C CYS A 197 -0.58 13.37 6.63
N GLY A 198 -1.90 13.62 6.57
CA GLY A 198 -2.46 14.77 5.87
C GLY A 198 -2.36 16.08 6.64
N VAL A 199 -2.72 17.17 5.95
CA VAL A 199 -3.04 18.46 6.58
C VAL A 199 -4.55 18.71 6.48
N ASP A 200 -5.16 19.20 7.55
CA ASP A 200 -6.59 19.57 7.55
C ASP A 200 -6.80 20.88 6.75
N PRO A 201 -7.76 20.96 5.79
CA PRO A 201 -8.11 22.18 5.06
C PRO A 201 -8.57 23.38 5.92
N LEU A 202 -8.73 23.19 7.22
CA LEU A 202 -8.77 24.25 8.22
C LEU A 202 -7.47 25.07 8.20
N PHE A 203 -6.29 24.42 8.22
CA PHE A 203 -4.98 25.07 8.24
C PHE A 203 -4.66 25.74 6.90
N LYS A 204 -4.99 27.02 6.79
CA LYS A 204 -4.81 27.87 5.60
C LYS A 204 -4.50 29.31 6.00
N PRO A 205 -3.94 30.14 5.11
CA PRO A 205 -3.59 31.52 5.42
C PRO A 205 -4.78 32.31 5.94
N ALA A 206 -4.54 33.15 6.95
CA ALA A 206 -5.55 34.01 7.56
C ALA A 206 -5.43 35.45 7.08
N THR A 207 -6.54 36.19 7.12
CA THR A 207 -6.56 37.63 6.84
C THR A 207 -5.91 38.43 7.98
N GLU A 208 -5.47 39.66 7.68
CA GLU A 208 -4.95 40.57 8.70
C GLU A 208 -5.95 40.86 9.83
N GLU A 209 -7.26 40.79 9.55
CA GLU A 209 -8.30 41.08 10.54
C GLU A 209 -8.44 39.93 11.55
N GLU A 210 -8.48 38.69 11.08
CA GLU A 210 -8.48 37.50 11.95
C GLU A 210 -7.20 37.44 12.81
N ILE A 211 -6.04 37.66 12.20
CA ILE A 211 -4.74 37.69 12.91
C ILE A 211 -4.72 38.82 13.95
N ARG A 212 -5.30 39.98 13.65
CA ARG A 212 -5.39 41.12 14.58
C ARG A 212 -6.38 40.85 15.71
N ALA A 213 -7.50 40.18 15.45
CA ALA A 213 -8.46 39.75 16.45
C ALA A 213 -7.86 38.72 17.42
N PHE A 214 -7.13 37.71 16.90
CA PHE A 214 -6.38 36.74 17.70
C PHE A 214 -5.33 37.43 18.58
N LYS A 215 -4.49 38.30 18.00
CA LYS A 215 -3.46 39.06 18.74
C LYS A 215 -4.08 39.93 19.83
N TYR A 216 -5.20 40.60 19.57
CA TYR A 216 -5.94 41.37 20.56
C TYR A 216 -6.53 40.49 21.68
N LYS A 217 -7.15 39.36 21.34
CA LYS A 217 -7.74 38.40 22.32
C LYS A 217 -6.71 37.94 23.36
N TYR A 218 -5.49 37.64 22.91
CA TYR A 218 -4.43 37.11 23.75
C TYR A 218 -3.42 38.15 24.25
N GLY A 219 -3.62 39.44 23.97
CA GLY A 219 -2.73 40.50 24.45
C GLY A 219 -1.33 40.48 23.82
N ILE A 220 -1.21 39.94 22.61
CA ILE A 220 0.04 39.83 21.86
C ILE A 220 0.26 41.16 21.13
N ASN A 221 1.23 41.95 21.59
CA ASN A 221 1.38 43.35 21.16
C ASN A 221 2.53 43.56 20.15
N LYS A 222 3.35 42.53 19.92
CA LYS A 222 4.52 42.56 19.04
C LYS A 222 4.42 41.47 17.96
N PRO A 223 5.25 41.51 16.90
CA PRO A 223 5.55 40.31 16.11
C PRO A 223 6.11 39.22 17.04
N TYR A 224 5.89 37.95 16.72
CA TYR A 224 6.35 36.84 17.57
C TYR A 224 6.92 35.67 16.79
N PHE A 225 7.83 34.94 17.44
CA PHE A 225 8.19 33.59 17.06
C PHE A 225 7.27 32.60 17.78
N MET A 226 6.79 31.59 17.05
CA MET A 226 6.03 30.50 17.62
C MET A 226 6.95 29.32 17.88
N LEU A 227 6.76 28.64 19.02
CA LEU A 227 7.52 27.49 19.47
C LEU A 227 6.60 26.29 19.62
N GLY A 228 7.13 25.11 19.35
CA GLY A 228 6.50 23.85 19.73
C GLY A 228 6.44 23.64 21.25
N SER A 229 6.16 22.40 21.65
CA SER A 229 6.22 21.98 23.06
C SER A 229 7.62 22.20 23.64
N LEU A 230 7.70 22.74 24.86
CA LEU A 230 8.97 23.06 25.52
C LEU A 230 9.59 21.88 26.30
N GLY A 231 9.54 20.67 25.73
CA GLY A 231 9.90 19.42 26.43
C GLY A 231 10.91 18.55 25.68
N GLY A 232 11.98 18.14 26.38
CA GLY A 232 12.89 17.05 25.98
C GLY A 232 13.37 17.14 24.53
N TYR A 233 13.02 16.14 23.73
CA TYR A 233 13.47 16.01 22.34
C TYR A 233 13.01 17.13 21.40
N LYS A 234 12.08 18.01 21.79
CA LYS A 234 11.72 19.22 21.03
C LYS A 234 12.80 20.32 21.08
N ASN A 235 13.88 20.11 21.84
CA ASN A 235 15.09 20.94 21.88
C ASN A 235 14.85 22.47 22.09
N PRO A 236 14.00 22.89 23.05
CA PRO A 236 13.72 24.31 23.29
C PRO A 236 14.97 25.11 23.68
N GLU A 237 15.97 24.47 24.29
CA GLU A 237 17.18 25.14 24.77
C GLU A 237 17.98 25.78 23.62
N LEU A 238 18.10 25.12 22.46
CA LEU A 238 18.76 25.67 21.28
C LEU A 238 18.15 27.01 20.86
N PHE A 239 16.82 27.09 20.83
CA PHE A 239 16.12 28.34 20.53
C PHE A 239 16.41 29.41 21.59
N PHE A 240 16.34 29.09 22.88
CA PHE A 240 16.51 30.11 23.93
C PHE A 240 17.94 30.63 24.04
N GLN A 241 18.94 29.76 23.87
CA GLN A 241 20.35 30.19 23.82
C GLN A 241 20.60 31.10 22.61
N ALA A 242 19.99 30.84 21.46
CA ALA A 242 20.11 31.66 20.25
C ALA A 242 19.33 32.98 20.34
N PHE A 243 18.08 32.93 20.79
CA PHE A 243 17.21 34.11 20.96
C PHE A 243 17.78 35.14 21.95
N ALA A 244 18.56 34.68 22.94
CA ALA A 244 19.29 35.57 23.84
C ALA A 244 20.44 36.35 23.18
N GLN A 245 20.92 35.92 21.99
CA GLN A 245 21.94 36.65 21.21
C GLN A 245 21.34 37.73 20.30
N LEU A 246 20.03 37.69 20.00
CA LEU A 246 19.39 38.66 19.11
C LEU A 246 19.42 40.07 19.72
N ALA A 247 20.21 40.97 19.13
CA ALA A 247 20.32 42.36 19.55
C ALA A 247 18.98 43.12 19.54
N ASN A 248 18.00 42.66 18.76
CA ASN A 248 16.65 43.22 18.68
C ASN A 248 15.57 42.37 19.38
N ARG A 249 15.93 41.36 20.19
CA ARG A 249 14.98 40.39 20.79
C ARG A 249 13.78 41.04 21.49
N GLU A 250 13.97 42.18 22.16
CA GLU A 250 12.92 42.91 22.88
C GLU A 250 11.85 43.51 21.94
N SER A 251 12.08 43.51 20.63
CA SER A 251 11.10 43.85 19.58
C SER A 251 10.06 42.75 19.37
N PHE A 252 10.25 41.56 19.94
CA PHE A 252 9.40 40.39 19.77
C PHE A 252 8.69 39.99 21.07
N ASP A 253 7.53 39.37 20.89
CA ASP A 253 6.92 38.47 21.87
C ASP A 253 7.26 37.02 21.46
N LEU A 254 6.96 36.05 22.33
CA LEU A 254 7.10 34.61 22.06
C LEU A 254 5.78 33.90 22.34
N LEU A 255 5.46 32.88 21.55
CA LEU A 255 4.26 32.06 21.71
C LEU A 255 4.63 30.57 21.76
N THR A 256 4.04 29.81 22.69
CA THR A 256 4.12 28.34 22.73
C THR A 256 2.75 27.74 23.03
N THR A 257 2.53 26.49 22.61
CA THR A 257 1.27 25.76 22.82
C THR A 257 1.49 24.29 23.17
N GLY A 258 0.46 23.63 23.68
CA GLY A 258 0.49 22.21 24.06
C GLY A 258 1.22 21.91 25.37
N SER A 259 1.92 20.77 25.43
CA SER A 259 2.64 20.33 26.62
C SER A 259 3.88 21.19 26.89
N GLY A 260 4.16 21.48 28.16
CA GLY A 260 5.33 22.26 28.56
C GLY A 260 5.07 23.75 28.84
N ILE A 261 3.85 24.26 28.65
CA ILE A 261 3.46 25.63 29.08
C ILE A 261 3.77 25.89 30.57
N TYR A 262 3.70 24.86 31.43
CA TYR A 262 4.05 24.99 32.84
C TYR A 262 5.58 25.18 33.09
N SER A 263 6.42 24.92 32.09
CA SER A 263 7.89 25.09 32.17
C SER A 263 8.40 26.48 31.76
N LEU A 264 7.52 27.39 31.32
CA LEU A 264 7.86 28.77 30.88
C LEU A 264 8.83 29.50 31.83
N ASN A 265 8.70 29.25 33.14
CA ASN A 265 9.54 29.88 34.16
C ASN A 265 11.04 29.55 34.04
N ASN A 266 11.38 28.38 33.50
CA ASN A 266 12.77 27.95 33.27
C ASN A 266 13.48 28.84 32.24
N TRP A 267 12.73 29.39 31.29
CA TRP A 267 13.24 30.13 30.14
C TRP A 267 13.33 31.65 30.37
N ARG A 268 12.86 32.14 31.53
CA ARG A 268 12.92 33.56 31.94
C ARG A 268 14.30 34.23 31.80
N PRO A 269 15.46 33.56 32.04
CA PRO A 269 16.77 34.18 31.85
C PRO A 269 17.02 34.63 30.40
N TYR A 270 16.50 33.89 29.43
CA TYR A 270 16.70 34.10 28.00
C TYR A 270 15.69 35.10 27.40
N THR A 271 14.53 35.26 28.03
CA THR A 271 13.37 36.02 27.51
C THR A 271 13.16 37.40 28.15
N ALA A 272 14.12 37.90 28.91
CA ALA A 272 14.05 39.24 29.50
C ALA A 272 13.76 40.34 28.44
N GLY A 273 12.82 41.24 28.74
CA GLY A 273 12.32 42.29 27.82
C GLY A 273 11.21 41.84 26.86
N CYS A 274 10.90 40.54 26.79
CA CYS A 274 9.92 39.95 25.88
C CYS A 274 8.69 39.46 26.65
N THR A 275 7.50 39.48 26.03
CA THR A 275 6.33 38.79 26.59
C THR A 275 6.35 37.34 26.10
N PHE A 276 6.28 36.36 27.00
CA PHE A 276 6.20 34.94 26.61
C PHE A 276 4.82 34.39 26.94
N HIS A 277 4.02 34.19 25.90
CA HIS A 277 2.66 33.67 25.93
C HIS A 277 2.70 32.14 25.83
N GLY A 278 2.16 31.42 26.82
CA GLY A 278 1.88 30.00 26.71
C GLY A 278 0.37 29.78 26.69
N LEU A 279 -0.16 29.32 25.56
CA LEU A 279 -1.59 29.27 25.30
C LEU A 279 -2.02 27.83 24.97
N GLN A 280 -3.09 27.35 25.58
CA GLN A 280 -3.84 26.24 25.00
C GLN A 280 -4.75 26.82 23.92
N LEU A 281 -4.71 26.24 22.73
CA LEU A 281 -5.39 26.72 21.53
C LEU A 281 -6.16 25.56 20.90
N GLU A 282 -7.42 25.81 20.51
CA GLU A 282 -8.17 24.93 19.63
C GLU A 282 -7.65 25.08 18.18
N ASP A 283 -7.90 24.11 17.28
CA ASP A 283 -7.26 24.06 15.95
C ASP A 283 -7.48 25.33 15.08
N GLU A 284 -8.64 25.99 15.19
CA GLU A 284 -8.92 27.28 14.52
C GLU A 284 -8.09 28.43 15.11
N GLU A 285 -7.80 28.41 16.41
CA GLU A 285 -6.93 29.42 17.04
C GLU A 285 -5.45 29.12 16.80
N LEU A 286 -5.10 27.84 16.66
CA LEU A 286 -3.79 27.36 16.25
C LEU A 286 -3.46 27.79 14.81
N ARG A 287 -4.43 27.72 13.88
CA ARG A 287 -4.35 28.31 12.54
C ARG A 287 -3.98 29.80 12.59
N LEU A 288 -4.68 30.58 13.43
CA LEU A 288 -4.41 32.02 13.59
C LEU A 288 -3.08 32.31 14.30
N ALA A 289 -2.61 31.41 15.17
CA ALA A 289 -1.29 31.48 15.79
C ALA A 289 -0.16 31.23 14.78
N TYR A 290 -0.29 30.22 13.91
CA TYR A 290 0.67 29.99 12.83
C TYR A 290 0.68 31.16 11.84
N ALA A 291 -0.48 31.50 11.25
CA ALA A 291 -0.60 32.57 10.25
C ALA A 291 -0.21 33.97 10.80
N GLY A 292 -0.28 34.15 12.13
CA GLY A 292 0.10 35.39 12.81
C GLY A 292 1.59 35.52 13.17
N ALA A 293 2.38 34.45 13.07
CA ALA A 293 3.78 34.42 13.51
C ALA A 293 4.76 35.01 12.47
N ILE A 294 6.00 35.27 12.90
CA ILE A 294 7.15 35.54 12.02
C ILE A 294 7.71 34.23 11.45
N ALA A 295 7.77 33.19 12.29
CA ALA A 295 8.07 31.81 11.93
C ALA A 295 7.61 30.88 13.07
N LEU A 296 7.36 29.61 12.73
CA LEU A 296 7.44 28.49 13.67
C LEU A 296 8.93 28.08 13.82
N VAL A 297 9.39 27.88 15.04
CA VAL A 297 10.71 27.32 15.33
C VAL A 297 10.53 25.96 16.01
N TYR A 298 11.00 24.92 15.35
CA TYR A 298 10.73 23.52 15.69
C TYR A 298 12.02 22.67 15.58
N PRO A 299 13.01 22.88 16.48
CA PRO A 299 14.38 22.35 16.33
C PRO A 299 14.54 20.90 16.83
N SER A 300 13.52 20.07 16.66
CA SER A 300 13.43 18.75 17.30
C SER A 300 14.58 17.81 16.96
N LEU A 301 14.99 16.99 17.94
CA LEU A 301 16.00 15.95 17.76
C LEU A 301 15.46 14.76 16.96
N TYR A 302 14.16 14.49 17.06
CA TYR A 302 13.43 13.45 16.33
C TYR A 302 11.95 13.86 16.18
N GLU A 303 11.30 13.46 15.09
CA GLU A 303 9.84 13.47 14.94
C GLU A 303 9.40 12.21 14.17
N GLY A 304 8.21 11.69 14.49
CA GLY A 304 7.56 10.63 13.73
C GLY A 304 7.00 11.07 12.37
N PHE A 305 6.59 12.34 12.27
CA PHE A 305 6.25 13.00 11.00
C PHE A 305 6.52 14.51 11.07
N GLY A 306 6.03 15.17 12.14
CA GLY A 306 6.17 16.61 12.32
C GLY A 306 4.98 17.43 11.82
N MET A 307 3.74 16.97 12.10
CA MET A 307 2.50 17.67 11.71
C MET A 307 2.53 19.21 11.93
N PRO A 308 3.06 19.77 13.04
CA PRO A 308 3.13 21.22 13.22
C PRO A 308 3.91 21.98 12.13
N VAL A 309 4.89 21.33 11.48
CA VAL A 309 5.63 21.91 10.35
C VAL A 309 4.72 22.02 9.12
N ALA A 310 3.95 20.97 8.83
CA ALA A 310 2.99 20.96 7.73
C ALA A 310 1.81 21.93 7.98
N GLU A 311 1.23 21.92 9.20
CA GLU A 311 0.19 22.86 9.62
C GLU A 311 0.65 24.33 9.49
N ALA A 312 1.87 24.63 9.93
CA ALA A 312 2.45 25.97 9.83
C ALA A 312 2.64 26.41 8.37
N MET A 313 3.27 25.57 7.53
CA MET A 313 3.46 25.88 6.11
C MET A 313 2.13 26.09 5.39
N ALA A 314 1.11 25.28 5.69
CA ALA A 314 -0.23 25.43 5.12
C ALA A 314 -0.93 26.74 5.57
N CYS A 315 -0.68 27.19 6.80
CA CYS A 315 -1.09 28.51 7.28
C CYS A 315 -0.31 29.69 6.67
N GLY A 316 0.66 29.44 5.77
CA GLY A 316 1.55 30.48 5.25
C GLY A 316 2.54 30.99 6.30
N CYS A 317 2.94 30.14 7.24
CA CYS A 317 3.95 30.43 8.25
C CYS A 317 5.30 29.79 7.86
N PRO A 318 6.40 30.56 7.78
CA PRO A 318 7.74 30.01 7.59
C PRO A 318 8.13 29.10 8.76
N VAL A 319 8.97 28.10 8.50
CA VAL A 319 9.48 27.20 9.54
C VAL A 319 11.01 27.20 9.58
N ILE A 320 11.56 27.27 10.80
CA ILE A 320 12.96 26.94 11.11
C ILE A 320 12.97 25.61 11.86
N THR A 321 13.68 24.60 11.35
CA THR A 321 13.66 23.24 11.89
C THR A 321 15.00 22.51 11.65
N THR A 322 15.09 21.22 11.98
CA THR A 322 16.28 20.39 11.87
C THR A 322 16.14 19.38 10.71
N PRO A 323 17.22 18.96 10.05
CA PRO A 323 17.19 17.91 9.02
C PRO A 323 17.16 16.51 9.67
N ASN A 324 16.39 16.34 10.75
CA ASN A 324 16.40 15.15 11.61
C ASN A 324 15.14 14.31 11.41
N ALA A 325 15.30 12.98 11.42
CA ALA A 325 14.22 12.01 11.27
C ALA A 325 13.33 12.29 10.03
N SER A 326 12.03 12.49 10.22
CA SER A 326 11.04 12.76 9.16
C SER A 326 10.90 14.24 8.75
N LEU A 327 11.59 15.16 9.41
CA LEU A 327 11.52 16.61 9.10
C LEU A 327 12.06 16.99 7.70
N PRO A 328 13.03 16.26 7.09
CA PRO A 328 13.34 16.36 5.65
C PRO A 328 12.16 16.01 4.74
N GLU A 329 11.39 14.96 5.07
CA GLU A 329 10.26 14.48 4.26
C GLU A 329 9.14 15.52 4.21
N VAL A 330 8.78 16.06 5.38
CA VAL A 330 7.71 17.05 5.51
C VAL A 330 8.16 18.44 5.03
N GLY A 331 9.34 18.90 5.44
CA GLY A 331 9.80 20.26 5.14
C GLY A 331 10.29 20.46 3.70
N GLY A 332 11.05 19.51 3.15
CA GLY A 332 11.75 19.68 1.88
C GLY A 332 12.50 21.01 1.77
N GLU A 333 12.61 21.54 0.55
CA GLU A 333 13.25 22.84 0.28
C GLU A 333 12.42 24.07 0.75
N ALA A 334 11.32 23.88 1.48
CA ALA A 334 10.42 24.95 1.91
C ALA A 334 10.72 25.53 3.30
N VAL A 335 11.67 24.94 4.04
CA VAL A 335 11.98 25.30 5.43
C VAL A 335 13.44 25.69 5.61
N MET A 336 13.74 26.42 6.68
CA MET A 336 15.13 26.74 7.05
C MET A 336 15.68 25.64 7.96
N TYR A 337 16.54 24.78 7.41
CA TYR A 337 17.25 23.77 8.20
C TYR A 337 18.43 24.37 8.99
N ILE A 338 18.50 24.05 10.28
CA ILE A 338 19.64 24.34 11.16
C ILE A 338 20.16 23.04 11.80
N ASN A 339 21.41 23.04 12.25
CA ASN A 339 21.96 21.91 13.00
C ASN A 339 21.42 21.91 14.44
N ASP A 340 21.06 20.74 14.96
CA ASP A 340 20.41 20.56 16.27
C ASP A 340 21.23 21.01 17.50
N LYS A 341 22.51 21.37 17.31
CA LYS A 341 23.42 21.87 18.35
C LYS A 341 24.05 23.23 18.00
N ASP A 342 23.78 23.81 16.84
CA ASP A 342 24.39 25.07 16.41
C ASP A 342 23.53 26.30 16.78
N VAL A 343 23.85 26.86 17.95
CA VAL A 343 23.22 28.06 18.51
C VAL A 343 23.40 29.28 17.59
N ASN A 344 24.50 29.34 16.84
CA ASN A 344 24.79 30.48 15.96
C ASN A 344 23.98 30.37 14.67
N ALA A 345 23.93 29.19 14.05
CA ALA A 345 23.07 28.94 12.89
C ALA A 345 21.59 29.19 13.20
N MET A 346 21.13 28.83 14.42
CA MET A 346 19.80 29.20 14.90
C MET A 346 19.63 30.73 15.03
N ALA A 347 20.61 31.44 15.60
CA ALA A 347 20.54 32.90 15.75
C ALA A 347 20.54 33.63 14.39
N ASP A 348 21.34 33.15 13.44
CA ASP A 348 21.37 33.64 12.06
C ASP A 348 20.04 33.36 11.34
N ALA A 349 19.48 32.14 11.44
CA ALA A 349 18.18 31.81 10.87
C ALA A 349 17.05 32.69 11.43
N LEU A 350 17.05 32.93 12.75
CA LEU A 350 16.13 33.86 13.40
C LEU A 350 16.29 35.32 12.92
N CYS A 351 17.45 35.71 12.40
CA CYS A 351 17.69 37.03 11.80
C CYS A 351 17.32 37.08 10.31
N GLU A 352 17.61 36.03 9.55
CA GLU A 352 17.27 35.93 8.13
C GLU A 352 15.76 35.88 7.89
N VAL A 353 15.00 35.10 8.68
CA VAL A 353 13.54 34.96 8.51
C VAL A 353 12.75 36.26 8.79
N GLN A 354 13.37 37.24 9.46
CA GLN A 354 12.80 38.58 9.63
C GLN A 354 12.73 39.36 8.30
N LYS A 355 13.60 39.03 7.33
CA LYS A 355 13.71 39.73 6.03
C LYS A 355 12.51 39.38 5.14
N PRO A 356 11.72 40.36 4.66
CA PRO A 356 10.49 40.08 3.90
C PRO A 356 10.70 39.24 2.63
N ASN A 357 11.84 39.36 1.94
CA ASN A 357 12.13 38.57 0.75
C ASN A 357 12.38 37.08 1.08
N VAL A 358 13.15 36.79 2.13
CA VAL A 358 13.38 35.42 2.63
C VAL A 358 12.04 34.83 3.08
N ARG A 359 11.30 35.58 3.89
CA ARG A 359 10.02 35.15 4.44
C ARG A 359 8.98 34.84 3.37
N ASN A 360 8.81 35.72 2.38
CA ASN A 360 7.86 35.50 1.28
C ASN A 360 8.26 34.31 0.40
N SER A 361 9.55 34.03 0.24
CA SER A 361 10.03 32.84 -0.50
C SER A 361 9.66 31.54 0.23
N LEU A 362 9.89 31.47 1.54
CA LEU A 362 9.53 30.32 2.38
C LEU A 362 8.01 30.10 2.41
N ILE A 363 7.21 31.17 2.44
CA ILE A 363 5.74 31.07 2.39
C ILE A 363 5.28 30.48 1.04
N GLY A 364 5.84 30.94 -0.07
CA GLY A 364 5.52 30.40 -1.40
C GLY A 364 5.90 28.93 -1.55
N ALA A 365 7.10 28.56 -1.08
CA ALA A 365 7.56 27.17 -1.10
C ALA A 365 6.72 26.27 -0.17
N GLY A 366 6.41 26.72 1.05
CA GLY A 366 5.63 25.96 2.04
C GLY A 366 4.22 25.65 1.56
N LEU A 367 3.52 26.64 0.99
CA LEU A 367 2.19 26.44 0.42
C LEU A 367 2.17 25.45 -0.76
N GLY A 368 3.28 25.31 -1.50
CA GLY A 368 3.46 24.29 -2.53
C GLY A 368 3.81 22.91 -1.95
N GLN A 369 4.73 22.84 -0.99
CA GLN A 369 5.17 21.60 -0.36
C GLN A 369 4.02 20.86 0.35
N VAL A 370 3.10 21.57 1.01
CA VAL A 370 1.99 20.93 1.74
C VAL A 370 0.94 20.26 0.84
N GLN A 371 0.91 20.57 -0.47
CA GLN A 371 -0.03 19.91 -1.40
C GLN A 371 0.24 18.40 -1.55
N LYS A 372 1.40 17.92 -1.08
CA LYS A 372 1.78 16.50 -1.04
C LYS A 372 1.10 15.71 0.08
N PHE A 373 0.46 16.37 1.05
CA PHE A 373 0.01 15.75 2.30
C PHE A 373 -1.52 15.80 2.46
N SER A 374 -2.19 14.73 2.03
CA SER A 374 -3.65 14.60 2.03
C SER A 374 -4.14 13.49 2.97
N TRP A 375 -5.16 13.80 3.77
CA TRP A 375 -5.81 12.79 4.63
C TRP A 375 -6.54 11.71 3.82
N ALA A 376 -7.06 12.05 2.64
CA ALA A 376 -7.69 11.08 1.75
C ALA A 376 -6.66 10.05 1.28
N THR A 377 -5.53 10.50 0.72
CA THR A 377 -4.43 9.62 0.29
C THR A 377 -3.90 8.74 1.42
N MET A 378 -3.78 9.28 2.64
CA MET A 378 -3.43 8.47 3.81
C MET A 378 -4.48 7.40 4.11
N ALA A 379 -5.77 7.76 4.08
CA ALA A 379 -6.87 6.86 4.36
C ALA A 379 -7.06 5.78 3.29
N ASP A 380 -6.79 6.09 2.03
CA ASP A 380 -6.79 5.14 0.93
C ASP A 380 -5.62 4.15 1.09
N LEU A 381 -4.38 4.62 1.29
CA LEU A 381 -3.22 3.74 1.54
C LEU A 381 -3.39 2.84 2.79
N VAL A 382 -3.99 3.36 3.87
CA VAL A 382 -4.26 2.58 5.08
C VAL A 382 -5.39 1.56 4.84
N ARG A 383 -6.45 1.90 4.09
CA ARG A 383 -7.48 0.94 3.66
C ARG A 383 -6.85 -0.20 2.87
N ASP A 384 -6.05 0.13 1.86
CA ASP A 384 -5.52 -0.86 0.92
C ASP A 384 -4.51 -1.78 1.62
N SER A 385 -3.75 -1.26 2.60
CA SER A 385 -2.92 -2.07 3.51
C SER A 385 -3.73 -3.05 4.35
N LEU A 386 -4.90 -2.64 4.86
CA LEU A 386 -5.79 -3.50 5.67
C LEU A 386 -6.46 -4.58 4.81
N LEU A 387 -6.89 -4.25 3.58
CA LEU A 387 -7.46 -5.22 2.65
C LEU A 387 -6.40 -6.22 2.17
N SER A 388 -5.18 -5.75 1.85
CA SER A 388 -4.05 -6.59 1.49
C SER A 388 -3.71 -7.59 2.61
N ALA A 389 -3.64 -7.12 3.85
CA ALA A 389 -3.36 -7.95 5.03
C ALA A 389 -4.43 -9.03 5.31
N ILE A 390 -5.67 -8.87 4.82
CA ILE A 390 -6.68 -9.94 4.82
C ILE A 390 -6.31 -10.98 3.73
N ASN A 391 -6.07 -10.52 2.50
CA ASN A 391 -5.78 -11.40 1.36
C ASN A 391 -4.49 -12.24 1.57
N THR A 392 -3.47 -11.73 2.26
CA THR A 392 -2.27 -12.52 2.65
C THR A 392 -2.59 -13.71 3.58
N THR A 393 -3.81 -13.83 4.10
CA THR A 393 -4.26 -14.97 4.92
C THR A 393 -4.69 -16.18 4.06
N ILE A 394 -4.68 -16.05 2.73
CA ILE A 394 -4.87 -17.16 1.77
C ILE A 394 -3.59 -18.02 1.73
N ALA A 395 -3.37 -18.78 2.82
CA ALA A 395 -2.13 -19.52 3.04
C ALA A 395 -2.23 -21.01 2.67
N GLY A 396 -1.28 -21.48 1.86
CA GLY A 396 -0.88 -22.87 1.59
C GLY A 396 0.55 -22.85 1.02
N GLU A 397 1.21 -24.00 0.87
CA GLU A 397 2.60 -24.05 0.36
C GLU A 397 2.70 -23.79 -1.16
N VAL A 398 1.62 -24.06 -1.89
CA VAL A 398 1.50 -23.89 -3.34
C VAL A 398 0.13 -23.29 -3.64
N ASN A 399 0.06 -22.23 -4.45
CA ASN A 399 -1.16 -21.54 -4.82
C ASN A 399 -1.47 -21.75 -6.30
N TYR A 400 -2.47 -22.56 -6.63
CA TYR A 400 -3.00 -22.65 -7.99
C TYR A 400 -4.23 -21.75 -8.14
N LEU A 401 -4.29 -20.90 -9.16
CA LEU A 401 -5.55 -20.29 -9.58
C LEU A 401 -6.27 -21.25 -10.53
N LEU A 402 -7.55 -21.50 -10.29
CA LEU A 402 -8.43 -22.31 -11.12
C LEU A 402 -9.62 -21.42 -11.53
N CYS A 403 -9.82 -21.28 -12.85
CA CYS A 403 -10.88 -20.45 -13.44
C CYS A 403 -11.81 -21.34 -14.28
N PRO A 404 -12.87 -21.93 -13.70
CA PRO A 404 -13.79 -22.80 -14.43
C PRO A 404 -14.80 -22.02 -15.27
N ASP A 405 -15.14 -22.57 -16.43
CA ASP A 405 -16.28 -22.10 -17.23
C ASP A 405 -17.59 -22.59 -16.60
N TRP A 406 -18.15 -21.78 -15.70
CA TRP A 406 -19.41 -22.10 -15.01
C TRP A 406 -20.66 -22.00 -15.92
N GLU A 407 -20.53 -21.65 -17.20
CA GLU A 407 -21.61 -21.74 -18.21
C GLU A 407 -21.52 -23.01 -19.08
N ALA A 408 -20.51 -23.87 -18.86
CA ALA A 408 -20.34 -25.16 -19.51
C ALA A 408 -21.43 -26.20 -19.16
N ASP A 409 -21.40 -27.36 -19.84
CA ASP A 409 -22.27 -28.49 -19.48
C ASP A 409 -21.87 -29.10 -18.12
N GLU A 410 -22.85 -29.35 -17.26
CA GLU A 410 -22.63 -29.78 -15.87
C GLU A 410 -21.89 -31.12 -15.77
N ASP A 411 -22.16 -32.08 -16.66
CA ASP A 411 -21.50 -33.40 -16.64
C ASP A 411 -20.05 -33.31 -17.18
N GLU A 412 -19.77 -32.40 -18.13
CA GLU A 412 -18.42 -32.20 -18.70
C GLU A 412 -17.53 -31.39 -17.73
N LEU A 413 -18.04 -30.28 -17.19
CA LEU A 413 -17.33 -29.43 -16.23
C LEU A 413 -16.95 -30.16 -14.94
N LEU A 414 -17.88 -30.94 -14.36
CA LEU A 414 -17.60 -31.74 -13.18
C LEU A 414 -16.54 -32.83 -13.46
N GLY A 415 -16.43 -33.30 -14.71
CA GLY A 415 -15.40 -34.23 -15.16
C GLY A 415 -14.00 -33.60 -15.20
N GLU A 416 -13.86 -32.46 -15.87
CA GLU A 416 -12.57 -31.73 -15.97
C GLU A 416 -12.06 -31.30 -14.58
N LEU A 417 -12.96 -30.78 -13.73
CA LEU A 417 -12.62 -30.42 -12.35
C LEU A 417 -12.21 -31.63 -11.51
N ALA A 418 -12.85 -32.79 -11.69
CA ALA A 418 -12.46 -34.03 -11.00
C ALA A 418 -11.08 -34.52 -11.44
N GLU A 419 -10.75 -34.47 -12.73
CA GLU A 419 -9.43 -34.87 -13.22
C GLU A 419 -8.31 -33.95 -12.68
N ILE A 420 -8.50 -32.63 -12.67
CA ILE A 420 -7.52 -31.69 -12.10
C ILE A 420 -7.31 -31.94 -10.61
N ILE A 421 -8.39 -32.06 -9.83
CA ILE A 421 -8.32 -32.24 -8.37
C ILE A 421 -7.72 -33.61 -8.02
N GLY A 422 -8.08 -34.67 -8.75
CA GLY A 422 -7.48 -36.00 -8.60
C GLY A 422 -5.99 -36.00 -8.89
N ASN A 423 -5.54 -35.36 -9.99
CA ASN A 423 -4.13 -35.25 -10.34
C ASN A 423 -3.31 -34.47 -9.29
N LEU A 424 -3.81 -33.34 -8.78
CA LEU A 424 -3.16 -32.58 -7.71
C LEU A 424 -3.03 -33.40 -6.41
N ALA A 425 -4.08 -34.15 -6.06
CA ALA A 425 -4.09 -34.99 -4.87
C ALA A 425 -3.13 -36.18 -4.99
N ALA A 426 -3.09 -36.81 -6.16
CA ALA A 426 -2.17 -37.88 -6.47
C ALA A 426 -0.70 -37.40 -6.45
N ALA A 427 -0.42 -36.19 -6.96
CA ALA A 427 0.91 -35.59 -6.93
C ALA A 427 1.40 -35.31 -5.49
N HIS A 428 0.51 -34.79 -4.63
CA HIS A 428 0.78 -34.61 -3.20
C HIS A 428 1.02 -35.95 -2.50
N GLY A 429 0.11 -36.92 -2.67
CA GLY A 429 0.18 -38.23 -2.04
C GLY A 429 1.36 -39.10 -2.50
N ALA A 430 1.86 -38.89 -3.72
CA ALA A 430 3.04 -39.59 -4.23
C ALA A 430 4.36 -39.05 -3.64
N ASN A 431 4.43 -37.76 -3.28
CA ASN A 431 5.66 -37.10 -2.81
C ASN A 431 5.52 -36.44 -1.42
N PRO A 432 5.16 -37.18 -0.35
CA PRO A 432 4.97 -36.65 1.01
C PRO A 432 6.28 -36.24 1.72
N GLU A 433 7.41 -36.20 1.01
CA GLU A 433 8.66 -35.55 1.46
C GLU A 433 8.94 -34.22 0.73
N GLN A 434 8.17 -33.85 -0.31
CA GLN A 434 8.24 -32.56 -1.00
C GLN A 434 7.20 -31.55 -0.49
N PHE A 435 5.99 -32.01 -0.18
CA PHE A 435 4.90 -31.17 0.34
C PHE A 435 4.78 -31.35 1.87
N THR A 436 4.78 -30.26 2.63
CA THR A 436 4.65 -30.26 4.09
C THR A 436 3.42 -29.53 4.63
N GLU A 437 2.73 -28.76 3.79
CA GLU A 437 1.38 -28.21 3.98
C GLU A 437 0.53 -28.52 2.72
N PRO A 438 -0.82 -28.60 2.81
CA PRO A 438 -1.66 -28.93 1.67
C PRO A 438 -1.59 -27.89 0.54
N ILE A 439 -1.82 -28.35 -0.69
CA ILE A 439 -1.92 -27.52 -1.89
C ILE A 439 -3.14 -26.61 -1.78
N ASN A 440 -2.99 -25.30 -1.97
CA ASN A 440 -4.10 -24.35 -1.96
C ASN A 440 -4.57 -24.07 -3.40
N VAL A 441 -5.79 -24.48 -3.72
CA VAL A 441 -6.44 -24.19 -5.00
C VAL A 441 -7.42 -23.04 -4.80
N ILE A 442 -7.13 -21.92 -5.43
CA ILE A 442 -7.93 -20.69 -5.43
C ILE A 442 -8.88 -20.77 -6.61
N VAL A 443 -10.19 -20.81 -6.36
CA VAL A 443 -11.22 -21.07 -7.36
C VAL A 443 -12.03 -19.81 -7.62
N GLU A 444 -12.03 -19.35 -8.86
CA GLU A 444 -12.75 -18.15 -9.31
C GLU A 444 -14.22 -18.51 -9.58
N VAL A 445 -15.16 -17.91 -8.84
CA VAL A 445 -16.60 -18.27 -8.82
C VAL A 445 -17.55 -17.10 -9.11
N SER A 446 -17.06 -15.98 -9.63
CA SER A 446 -17.90 -14.84 -10.03
C SER A 446 -18.98 -15.30 -11.02
N GLY A 447 -20.20 -14.77 -10.90
CA GLY A 447 -21.36 -15.16 -11.72
C GLY A 447 -22.06 -16.46 -11.30
N LEU A 448 -21.38 -17.43 -10.70
CA LEU A 448 -22.02 -18.61 -10.09
C LEU A 448 -22.35 -18.37 -8.61
N GLY A 449 -21.37 -17.88 -7.84
CA GLY A 449 -21.47 -17.66 -6.40
C GLY A 449 -20.83 -18.77 -5.55
N VAL A 450 -20.31 -18.37 -4.39
CA VAL A 450 -19.50 -19.24 -3.50
C VAL A 450 -20.25 -20.47 -2.97
N GLU A 451 -21.56 -20.37 -2.67
CA GLU A 451 -22.31 -21.51 -2.11
C GLU A 451 -22.45 -22.66 -3.13
N ASP A 452 -22.74 -22.35 -4.39
CA ASP A 452 -22.93 -23.33 -5.46
C ASP A 452 -21.59 -23.88 -5.99
N GLY A 453 -20.56 -23.05 -6.13
CA GLY A 453 -19.20 -23.52 -6.46
C GLY A 453 -18.62 -24.48 -5.40
N ASN A 454 -18.89 -24.21 -4.11
CA ASN A 454 -18.52 -25.12 -3.02
C ASN A 454 -19.35 -26.42 -3.02
N LEU A 455 -20.61 -26.39 -3.47
CA LEU A 455 -21.44 -27.58 -3.64
C LEU A 455 -20.91 -28.48 -4.76
N ALA A 456 -20.50 -27.91 -5.89
CA ALA A 456 -19.89 -28.61 -7.01
C ALA A 456 -18.60 -29.35 -6.59
N LEU A 457 -17.65 -28.62 -5.98
CA LEU A 457 -16.39 -29.24 -5.52
C LEU A 457 -16.58 -30.24 -4.37
N SER A 458 -17.60 -30.06 -3.53
CA SER A 458 -17.98 -31.07 -2.52
C SER A 458 -18.46 -32.38 -3.15
N SER A 459 -19.17 -32.31 -4.29
CA SER A 459 -19.61 -33.50 -5.04
C SER A 459 -18.42 -34.25 -5.65
N ILE A 460 -17.53 -33.51 -6.33
CA ILE A 460 -16.28 -34.03 -6.90
C ILE A 460 -15.41 -34.71 -5.83
N ALA A 461 -15.19 -34.05 -4.68
CA ALA A 461 -14.39 -34.59 -3.60
C ALA A 461 -14.95 -35.90 -3.03
N MET A 462 -16.28 -36.01 -2.88
CA MET A 462 -16.91 -37.27 -2.45
C MET A 462 -16.71 -38.40 -3.46
N ASN A 463 -16.80 -38.12 -4.75
CA ASN A 463 -16.60 -39.13 -5.80
C ASN A 463 -15.13 -39.61 -5.83
N LEU A 464 -14.16 -38.69 -5.87
CA LEU A 464 -12.72 -39.03 -5.88
C LEU A 464 -12.30 -39.86 -4.65
N MET A 465 -12.76 -39.49 -3.45
CA MET A 465 -12.51 -40.27 -2.22
C MET A 465 -13.15 -41.67 -2.25
N MET A 466 -14.23 -41.88 -3.02
CA MET A 466 -14.94 -43.15 -3.11
C MET A 466 -14.46 -44.07 -4.25
N GLU A 467 -13.93 -43.51 -5.34
CA GLU A 467 -13.52 -44.28 -6.52
C GLU A 467 -11.99 -44.51 -6.63
N GLU A 468 -11.16 -43.58 -6.12
CA GLU A 468 -9.69 -43.65 -6.29
C GLU A 468 -8.88 -43.85 -4.98
N GLU A 469 -9.54 -43.96 -3.83
CA GLU A 469 -8.91 -44.04 -2.48
C GLU A 469 -7.96 -42.86 -2.14
N LEU A 470 -8.15 -41.69 -2.76
CA LEU A 470 -7.34 -40.48 -2.52
C LEU A 470 -7.69 -39.77 -1.19
N ASP A 471 -6.67 -39.36 -0.43
CA ASP A 471 -6.81 -38.57 0.79
C ASP A 471 -6.82 -37.06 0.48
N LEU A 472 -8.01 -36.51 0.22
CA LEU A 472 -8.19 -35.09 -0.05
C LEU A 472 -8.10 -34.22 1.21
N GLU A 473 -8.54 -34.71 2.37
CA GLU A 473 -8.56 -33.94 3.63
C GLU A 473 -7.15 -33.57 4.12
N ALA A 474 -6.14 -34.38 3.79
CA ALA A 474 -4.74 -34.10 4.14
C ALA A 474 -3.94 -33.37 3.05
N GLY A 475 -4.42 -33.31 1.80
CA GLY A 475 -3.61 -32.92 0.64
C GLY A 475 -4.01 -31.66 -0.12
N ILE A 476 -5.29 -31.27 -0.11
CA ILE A 476 -5.78 -30.09 -0.83
C ILE A 476 -6.65 -29.21 0.08
N LYS A 477 -6.46 -27.90 -0.04
CA LYS A 477 -7.29 -26.84 0.53
C LYS A 477 -7.88 -26.02 -0.62
N PHE A 478 -9.20 -25.78 -0.58
CA PHE A 478 -9.85 -24.86 -1.51
C PHE A 478 -10.05 -23.48 -0.87
N THR A 479 -9.75 -22.44 -1.61
CA THR A 479 -10.10 -21.04 -1.34
C THR A 479 -10.98 -20.57 -2.51
N PHE A 480 -12.03 -19.78 -2.27
CA PHE A 480 -12.90 -19.29 -3.35
C PHE A 480 -12.82 -17.77 -3.43
N ILE A 481 -12.80 -17.22 -4.64
CA ILE A 481 -12.76 -15.78 -4.92
C ILE A 481 -13.90 -15.37 -5.86
N GLU A 482 -14.47 -14.20 -5.59
CA GLU A 482 -15.68 -13.67 -6.23
C GLU A 482 -15.48 -12.15 -6.37
N ASP A 483 -15.81 -11.58 -7.54
CA ASP A 483 -15.83 -10.15 -7.84
C ASP A 483 -14.54 -9.36 -7.43
N TYR A 484 -13.37 -9.98 -7.59
CA TYR A 484 -12.08 -9.34 -7.25
C TYR A 484 -11.82 -8.08 -8.11
N THR A 485 -11.53 -6.96 -7.44
CA THR A 485 -11.14 -5.71 -8.10
C THR A 485 -9.73 -5.78 -8.67
N LEU A 486 -9.41 -4.92 -9.64
CA LEU A 486 -8.09 -4.91 -10.31
C LEU A 486 -6.92 -4.78 -9.32
N ALA A 487 -7.03 -3.94 -8.28
CA ALA A 487 -6.01 -3.81 -7.24
C ALA A 487 -5.89 -5.05 -6.31
N GLN A 488 -6.91 -5.92 -6.25
CA GLN A 488 -6.83 -7.21 -5.57
C GLN A 488 -6.19 -8.27 -6.48
N TRP A 489 -6.44 -8.23 -7.79
CA TRP A 489 -5.74 -9.07 -8.79
C TRP A 489 -4.25 -8.73 -8.86
N GLU A 490 -3.87 -7.46 -8.94
CA GLU A 490 -2.46 -7.00 -8.89
C GLU A 490 -1.71 -7.49 -7.64
N GLN A 491 -2.42 -7.72 -6.53
CA GLN A 491 -1.85 -8.29 -5.30
C GLN A 491 -1.88 -9.82 -5.28
N LEU A 492 -2.84 -10.47 -5.95
CA LEU A 492 -2.98 -11.93 -5.98
C LEU A 492 -2.01 -12.58 -6.97
N LEU A 493 -1.90 -12.05 -8.19
CA LEU A 493 -1.10 -12.65 -9.27
C LEU A 493 0.37 -12.93 -8.85
N PRO A 494 1.09 -12.03 -8.13
CA PRO A 494 2.46 -12.32 -7.67
C PRO A 494 2.57 -13.35 -6.53
N GLN A 495 1.44 -13.85 -6.02
CA GLN A 495 1.36 -14.88 -4.96
C GLN A 495 0.93 -16.26 -5.51
N LEU A 496 0.57 -16.34 -6.80
CA LEU A 496 0.25 -17.61 -7.46
C LEU A 496 1.54 -18.38 -7.80
N THR A 497 1.46 -19.71 -7.75
CA THR A 497 2.50 -20.62 -8.23
C THR A 497 2.24 -21.04 -9.68
N ALA A 498 0.97 -21.17 -10.08
CA ALA A 498 0.54 -21.33 -11.46
C ALA A 498 -0.94 -20.94 -11.64
N GLU A 499 -1.35 -20.69 -12.89
CA GLU A 499 -2.74 -20.62 -13.31
C GLU A 499 -3.15 -21.93 -14.02
N ILE A 500 -4.38 -22.35 -13.82
CA ILE A 500 -5.05 -23.47 -14.47
C ILE A 500 -6.35 -22.93 -15.11
N SER A 501 -6.24 -22.48 -16.35
CA SER A 501 -7.37 -22.01 -17.16
C SER A 501 -8.01 -23.20 -17.89
N LEU A 502 -9.34 -23.37 -17.75
CA LEU A 502 -10.09 -24.42 -18.47
C LEU A 502 -10.64 -23.88 -19.79
N ILE A 503 -10.39 -24.59 -20.90
CA ILE A 503 -10.91 -24.25 -22.23
C ILE A 503 -11.37 -25.53 -22.94
N HIS A 504 -12.68 -25.60 -23.23
CA HIS A 504 -13.37 -26.72 -23.87
C HIS A 504 -12.55 -27.42 -24.97
N GLY A 505 -12.17 -28.67 -24.73
CA GLY A 505 -11.70 -29.60 -25.77
C GLY A 505 -10.28 -29.39 -26.31
N ARG A 506 -9.49 -28.46 -25.76
CA ARG A 506 -8.03 -28.39 -25.96
C ARG A 506 -7.33 -27.75 -24.75
N THR A 507 -6.56 -28.53 -24.00
CA THR A 507 -5.62 -27.97 -23.02
C THR A 507 -4.57 -27.11 -23.73
N ILE A 508 -4.40 -25.87 -23.27
CA ILE A 508 -3.30 -25.00 -23.69
C ILE A 508 -2.36 -24.82 -22.49
N ALA A 509 -1.31 -25.63 -22.44
CA ALA A 509 -0.22 -25.45 -21.48
C ALA A 509 0.89 -24.59 -22.11
N ALA A 510 1.07 -23.36 -21.65
CA ALA A 510 2.05 -22.41 -22.16
C ALA A 510 3.18 -22.15 -21.14
N ILE A 511 4.18 -23.03 -21.10
CA ILE A 511 5.42 -22.82 -20.34
C ILE A 511 6.62 -23.44 -21.08
N GLU A 512 7.68 -22.64 -21.31
CA GLU A 512 9.07 -23.10 -21.17
C GLU A 512 10.00 -21.88 -20.91
N GLU A 513 11.23 -22.13 -20.43
CA GLU A 513 12.04 -21.14 -19.70
C GLU A 513 12.67 -20.03 -20.58
N THR A 514 12.29 -18.77 -20.37
CA THR A 514 13.18 -17.60 -20.61
C THR A 514 12.87 -16.44 -19.64
N GLU A 515 13.84 -15.54 -19.42
CA GLU A 515 13.74 -14.39 -18.52
C GLU A 515 12.91 -13.24 -19.13
N ALA A 516 11.59 -13.39 -19.26
CA ALA A 516 10.71 -12.32 -19.75
C ALA A 516 9.26 -12.42 -19.24
N ASN A 517 8.64 -11.27 -18.92
CA ASN A 517 7.19 -11.19 -18.69
C ASN A 517 6.46 -11.29 -20.04
N THR A 518 5.69 -12.34 -20.27
CA THR A 518 4.88 -12.47 -21.50
C THR A 518 3.57 -13.19 -21.20
N VAL A 519 2.43 -12.54 -21.49
CA VAL A 519 1.09 -13.11 -21.32
C VAL A 519 0.42 -13.15 -22.68
N THR A 520 0.13 -14.36 -23.17
CA THR A 520 -0.48 -14.58 -24.48
C THR A 520 -1.97 -14.84 -24.31
N ILE A 521 -2.80 -13.87 -24.69
CA ILE A 521 -4.27 -13.99 -24.64
C ILE A 521 -4.79 -14.26 -26.05
N GLN A 522 -5.60 -15.32 -26.20
CA GLN A 522 -6.28 -15.67 -27.45
C GLN A 522 -7.74 -15.19 -27.39
N GLY A 523 -8.13 -14.28 -28.29
CA GLY A 523 -9.50 -13.79 -28.41
C GLY A 523 -10.39 -14.62 -29.36
N ASP A 524 -11.69 -14.31 -29.39
CA ASP A 524 -12.61 -14.85 -30.41
C ASP A 524 -12.45 -14.07 -31.73
N GLY A 525 -12.06 -14.77 -32.79
CA GLY A 525 -11.37 -14.20 -33.95
C GLY A 525 -9.87 -14.03 -33.69
N ASN A 526 -9.04 -14.23 -34.73
CA ASN A 526 -7.59 -14.45 -34.71
C ASN A 526 -6.73 -13.26 -34.20
N ASN A 527 -6.96 -12.80 -32.97
CA ASN A 527 -6.28 -11.66 -32.37
C ASN A 527 -5.36 -12.16 -31.25
N TYR A 528 -4.08 -11.81 -31.32
CA TYR A 528 -3.04 -12.18 -30.35
C TYR A 528 -2.49 -10.92 -29.69
N VAL A 529 -2.28 -10.95 -28.37
CA VAL A 529 -1.75 -9.79 -27.62
C VAL A 529 -0.32 -10.03 -27.16
N ILE A 530 0.57 -9.04 -27.33
CA ILE A 530 1.91 -9.00 -26.73
C ILE A 530 1.96 -7.87 -25.70
N PHE A 531 2.63 -8.13 -24.58
CA PHE A 531 2.89 -7.19 -23.48
C PHE A 531 4.41 -6.95 -23.33
N PRO A 532 5.03 -6.01 -24.07
CA PRO A 532 6.47 -5.78 -23.99
C PRO A 532 6.87 -4.99 -22.74
N ASP A 533 8.05 -5.29 -22.19
CA ASP A 533 8.69 -4.42 -21.19
C ASP A 533 9.41 -3.25 -21.88
N TRP A 534 8.68 -2.16 -22.08
CA TRP A 534 9.20 -0.90 -22.64
C TRP A 534 10.26 -0.21 -21.77
N THR A 535 10.60 -0.75 -20.59
CA THR A 535 11.67 -0.24 -19.72
C THR A 535 12.98 -1.01 -19.84
N ALA A 536 12.99 -2.14 -20.57
CA ALA A 536 14.18 -2.93 -20.85
C ALA A 536 15.16 -2.23 -21.82
N GLU A 537 16.41 -2.71 -21.87
CA GLU A 537 17.36 -2.28 -22.91
C GLU A 537 16.91 -2.75 -24.30
N GLU A 538 17.15 -1.95 -25.33
CA GLU A 538 16.65 -2.16 -26.70
C GLU A 538 16.92 -3.57 -27.21
N GLU A 539 18.14 -4.09 -27.08
CA GLU A 539 18.54 -5.43 -27.53
C GLU A 539 17.74 -6.57 -26.84
N HIS A 540 17.28 -6.37 -25.60
CA HIS A 540 16.43 -7.32 -24.88
C HIS A 540 14.96 -7.23 -25.34
N LEU A 541 14.44 -6.01 -25.50
CA LEU A 541 13.10 -5.75 -26.04
C LEU A 541 12.94 -6.28 -27.48
N LEU A 542 13.97 -6.14 -28.32
CA LEU A 542 14.04 -6.75 -29.64
C LEU A 542 13.90 -8.28 -29.54
N GLY A 543 14.68 -8.91 -28.65
CA GLY A 543 14.67 -10.37 -28.45
C GLY A 543 13.34 -10.93 -27.94
N MET A 544 12.70 -10.24 -26.98
CA MET A 544 11.37 -10.62 -26.48
C MET A 544 10.33 -10.69 -27.61
N ILE A 545 10.22 -9.63 -28.41
CA ILE A 545 9.19 -9.53 -29.45
C ILE A 545 9.54 -10.45 -30.65
N TYR A 546 10.82 -10.63 -30.98
CA TYR A 546 11.27 -11.64 -31.93
C TYR A 546 10.79 -13.04 -31.51
N SER A 547 11.07 -13.44 -30.26
CA SER A 547 10.75 -14.79 -29.77
C SER A 547 9.24 -15.07 -29.76
N ALA A 548 8.44 -14.06 -29.41
CA ALA A 548 6.98 -14.18 -29.47
C ALA A 548 6.47 -14.36 -30.91
N ILE A 549 7.05 -13.65 -31.88
CA ILE A 549 6.68 -13.74 -33.30
C ILE A 549 7.10 -15.08 -33.92
N GLU A 550 8.32 -15.56 -33.63
CA GLU A 550 8.80 -16.87 -34.10
C GLU A 550 7.93 -18.01 -33.52
N THR A 551 7.57 -17.93 -32.24
CA THR A 551 6.64 -18.87 -31.58
C THR A 551 5.26 -18.91 -32.26
N LEU A 552 4.71 -17.74 -32.64
CA LEU A 552 3.43 -17.67 -33.36
C LEU A 552 3.51 -18.32 -34.75
N GLN A 553 4.65 -18.23 -35.44
CA GLN A 553 4.84 -18.83 -36.78
C GLN A 553 4.86 -20.35 -36.76
N GLU A 554 5.40 -20.97 -35.71
CA GLU A 554 5.36 -22.44 -35.57
C GLU A 554 3.96 -22.97 -35.26
N GLN A 555 3.09 -22.13 -34.69
CA GLN A 555 1.79 -22.54 -34.13
C GLN A 555 0.58 -22.21 -35.02
N VAL A 556 0.58 -21.10 -35.76
CA VAL A 556 -0.57 -20.65 -36.58
C VAL A 556 -0.17 -20.04 -37.92
N ASN A 557 -1.08 -20.10 -38.91
CA ASN A 557 -0.88 -19.39 -40.18
C ASN A 557 -1.06 -17.88 -39.97
N LEU A 558 0.02 -17.11 -40.05
CA LEU A 558 0.01 -15.66 -39.86
C LEU A 558 -0.87 -14.89 -40.86
N GLU A 559 -1.21 -15.46 -42.02
CA GLU A 559 -1.95 -14.75 -43.08
C GLU A 559 -3.32 -14.22 -42.63
N ASP A 560 -3.96 -14.85 -41.64
CA ASP A 560 -5.31 -14.51 -41.14
C ASP A 560 -5.31 -13.90 -39.72
N ILE A 561 -4.16 -13.46 -39.16
CA ILE A 561 -4.07 -12.98 -37.76
C ILE A 561 -3.87 -11.46 -37.61
N ASN A 562 -4.39 -10.91 -36.51
CA ASN A 562 -4.03 -9.58 -36.01
C ASN A 562 -3.13 -9.70 -34.77
N LEU A 563 -2.16 -8.80 -34.63
CA LEU A 563 -1.27 -8.72 -33.49
C LEU A 563 -1.46 -7.39 -32.77
N LEU A 564 -1.96 -7.44 -31.53
CA LEU A 564 -2.16 -6.28 -30.67
C LEU A 564 -0.94 -6.10 -29.77
N VAL A 565 -0.22 -4.99 -29.95
CA VAL A 565 0.97 -4.67 -29.15
C VAL A 565 0.57 -3.65 -28.08
N ASN A 566 0.66 -4.04 -26.81
CA ASN A 566 0.35 -3.16 -25.69
C ASN A 566 1.41 -2.06 -25.54
N ILE A 567 1.00 -0.80 -25.64
CA ILE A 567 1.88 0.39 -25.51
C ILE A 567 1.64 1.21 -24.23
N THR A 568 0.86 0.70 -23.27
CA THR A 568 0.40 1.43 -22.07
C THR A 568 1.54 2.02 -21.22
N ASN A 569 2.70 1.37 -21.20
CA ASN A 569 3.91 1.81 -20.50
C ASN A 569 5.03 2.28 -21.45
N ALA A 570 4.76 2.42 -22.75
CA ALA A 570 5.72 2.99 -23.69
C ALA A 570 5.82 4.51 -23.50
N GLY A 571 7.04 5.06 -23.64
CA GLY A 571 7.26 6.50 -23.48
C GLY A 571 6.46 7.37 -24.46
N SER A 572 6.20 6.84 -25.66
CA SER A 572 5.16 7.32 -26.58
C SER A 572 4.77 6.22 -27.59
N GLU A 573 3.62 6.40 -28.25
CA GLU A 573 3.19 5.57 -29.39
C GLU A 573 4.16 5.65 -30.58
N GLU A 574 4.78 6.82 -30.82
CA GLU A 574 5.79 6.99 -31.88
C GLU A 574 7.04 6.16 -31.58
N ASP A 575 7.53 6.16 -30.33
CA ASP A 575 8.70 5.37 -29.91
C ASP A 575 8.42 3.85 -30.03
N ALA A 576 7.24 3.40 -29.58
CA ALA A 576 6.82 2.00 -29.69
C ALA A 576 6.71 1.54 -31.16
N SER A 577 6.15 2.37 -32.02
CA SER A 577 6.01 2.09 -33.45
C SER A 577 7.36 2.07 -34.18
N VAL A 578 8.31 2.93 -33.80
CA VAL A 578 9.69 2.93 -34.33
C VAL A 578 10.47 1.70 -33.86
N ALA A 579 10.35 1.30 -32.59
CA ALA A 579 10.96 0.09 -32.07
C ALA A 579 10.42 -1.15 -32.79
N PHE A 580 9.09 -1.28 -32.92
CA PHE A 580 8.46 -2.40 -33.62
C PHE A 580 8.79 -2.44 -35.12
N SER A 581 8.84 -1.28 -35.78
CA SER A 581 9.31 -1.20 -37.18
C SER A 581 10.75 -1.70 -37.35
N SER A 582 11.60 -1.47 -36.35
CA SER A 582 12.99 -1.96 -36.32
C SER A 582 13.05 -3.47 -36.09
N ILE A 583 12.15 -4.03 -35.27
CA ILE A 583 11.98 -5.49 -35.08
C ILE A 583 11.57 -6.16 -36.39
N VAL A 584 10.55 -5.64 -37.08
CA VAL A 584 10.10 -6.16 -38.39
C VAL A 584 11.23 -6.10 -39.43
N MET A 585 12.03 -5.02 -39.44
CA MET A 585 13.18 -4.91 -40.34
C MET A 585 14.30 -5.91 -40.01
N ASN A 586 14.53 -6.23 -38.73
CA ASN A 586 15.51 -7.23 -38.31
C ASN A 586 15.02 -8.66 -38.66
N LEU A 587 13.76 -9.00 -38.38
CA LEU A 587 13.12 -10.26 -38.78
C LEU A 587 13.32 -10.54 -40.29
N MET A 588 13.05 -9.55 -41.14
CA MET A 588 13.28 -9.64 -42.59
C MET A 588 14.74 -9.86 -42.98
N MET A 589 15.71 -9.35 -42.19
CA MET A 589 17.15 -9.58 -42.45
C MET A 589 17.62 -10.97 -42.00
N GLU A 590 16.99 -11.56 -41.01
CA GLU A 590 17.30 -12.93 -40.53
C GLU A 590 16.54 -14.02 -41.31
N GLY A 591 15.58 -13.61 -42.15
CA GLY A 591 14.88 -14.47 -43.11
C GLY A 591 13.43 -14.78 -42.74
N ILE A 592 12.89 -14.11 -41.72
CA ILE A 592 11.50 -14.22 -41.28
C ILE A 592 10.66 -13.15 -41.98
N GLU A 593 9.90 -13.57 -42.99
CA GLU A 593 8.91 -12.73 -43.68
C GLU A 593 7.55 -12.79 -42.95
N LEU A 594 7.08 -11.65 -42.44
CA LEU A 594 5.69 -11.49 -41.98
C LEU A 594 4.77 -11.27 -43.18
N PRO A 595 3.58 -11.91 -43.27
CA PRO A 595 2.65 -11.68 -44.37
C PRO A 595 2.13 -10.24 -44.40
N GLU A 596 1.97 -9.65 -45.59
CA GLU A 596 1.37 -8.32 -45.77
C GLU A 596 -0.09 -8.22 -45.28
N SER A 597 -0.76 -9.34 -45.01
CA SER A 597 -2.11 -9.41 -44.45
C SER A 597 -2.17 -9.45 -42.92
N MET A 598 -1.03 -9.63 -42.22
CA MET A 598 -0.99 -9.72 -40.76
C MET A 598 -1.22 -8.35 -40.12
N GLY A 599 -2.35 -8.19 -39.42
CA GLY A 599 -2.82 -6.90 -38.91
C GLY A 599 -2.17 -6.48 -37.58
N VAL A 600 -0.97 -5.89 -37.62
CA VAL A 600 -0.34 -5.32 -36.42
C VAL A 600 -1.00 -4.00 -36.02
N ASN A 601 -1.44 -3.89 -34.77
CA ASN A 601 -2.07 -2.70 -34.18
C ASN A 601 -1.44 -2.39 -32.82
N PHE A 602 -1.19 -1.12 -32.52
CA PHE A 602 -0.72 -0.67 -31.21
C PHE A 602 -1.91 -0.23 -30.36
N VAL A 603 -1.95 -0.61 -29.08
CA VAL A 603 -3.10 -0.37 -28.20
C VAL A 603 -2.63 0.14 -26.83
N ASP A 604 -3.08 1.33 -26.45
CA ASP A 604 -2.96 1.86 -25.09
C ASP A 604 -4.15 1.39 -24.24
N PHE A 605 -3.92 0.42 -23.37
CA PHE A 605 -4.94 -0.18 -22.52
C PHE A 605 -5.32 0.72 -21.32
N SER A 606 -4.58 1.81 -21.03
CA SER A 606 -4.99 2.81 -20.04
C SER A 606 -6.16 3.69 -20.52
N SER A 607 -6.34 3.80 -21.84
CA SER A 607 -7.44 4.55 -22.45
C SER A 607 -8.80 3.85 -22.38
N VAL A 608 -8.82 2.55 -22.05
CA VAL A 608 -10.00 1.67 -22.10
C VAL A 608 -10.65 1.57 -20.72
N GLN A 609 -12.00 1.68 -20.66
CA GLN A 609 -12.76 1.50 -19.43
C GLN A 609 -13.09 0.02 -19.18
N TRP A 610 -12.17 -0.69 -18.52
CA TRP A 610 -12.39 -2.02 -17.97
C TRP A 610 -13.39 -1.97 -16.81
N GLN A 611 -14.27 -2.98 -16.68
CA GLN A 611 -15.16 -3.11 -15.52
C GLN A 611 -14.58 -4.09 -14.49
N SER A 612 -13.96 -5.18 -14.95
CA SER A 612 -13.10 -6.07 -14.16
C SER A 612 -11.97 -6.66 -15.03
N LEU A 613 -11.02 -7.37 -14.40
CA LEU A 613 -10.09 -8.23 -15.12
C LEU A 613 -10.73 -9.58 -15.51
N GLY A 614 -11.82 -9.97 -14.82
CA GLY A 614 -12.59 -11.17 -15.17
C GLY A 614 -13.26 -11.04 -16.54
N ASP A 615 -13.74 -9.86 -16.91
CA ASP A 615 -14.32 -9.60 -18.24
C ASP A 615 -13.32 -9.85 -19.38
N LEU A 616 -12.03 -9.58 -19.14
CA LEU A 616 -10.94 -9.82 -20.10
C LEU A 616 -10.70 -11.31 -20.35
N LEU A 617 -10.98 -12.16 -19.36
CA LEU A 617 -10.81 -13.61 -19.41
C LEU A 617 -12.10 -14.36 -19.81
N ARG A 618 -13.27 -13.75 -19.58
CA ARG A 618 -14.59 -14.40 -19.71
C ARG A 618 -15.38 -14.01 -20.97
N ASP A 619 -15.42 -12.73 -21.37
CA ASP A 619 -16.49 -12.27 -22.28
C ASP A 619 -16.06 -11.37 -23.46
N LYS A 620 -16.84 -11.48 -24.55
CA LYS A 620 -16.41 -11.23 -25.93
C LYS A 620 -16.56 -9.77 -26.34
N ILE A 621 -15.53 -8.96 -26.09
CA ILE A 621 -15.49 -7.57 -26.60
C ILE A 621 -15.33 -7.54 -28.12
N THR A 622 -16.47 -7.52 -28.83
CA THR A 622 -16.50 -7.08 -30.23
C THR A 622 -16.27 -5.58 -30.28
N LEU A 623 -15.11 -5.14 -30.78
CA LEU A 623 -14.87 -3.72 -31.06
C LEU A 623 -15.95 -3.18 -32.01
N PRO A 624 -16.66 -2.08 -31.68
CA PRO A 624 -17.54 -1.44 -32.64
C PRO A 624 -16.70 -0.90 -33.80
N GLY A 625 -17.03 -1.32 -35.03
CA GLY A 625 -16.34 -0.88 -36.23
C GLY A 625 -16.42 0.65 -36.43
N GLU A 626 -15.55 1.16 -37.32
CA GLU A 626 -15.34 2.60 -37.61
C GLU A 626 -14.41 3.36 -36.64
N PHE A 627 -13.22 2.78 -36.38
CA PHE A 627 -11.98 3.58 -36.25
C PHE A 627 -11.04 3.32 -37.43
N LEU A 628 -11.46 3.78 -38.62
CA LEU A 628 -10.53 4.10 -39.71
C LEU A 628 -10.08 5.55 -39.54
N PRO A 629 -8.78 5.84 -39.32
CA PRO A 629 -8.26 7.20 -39.41
C PRO A 629 -8.33 7.66 -40.87
N ASP A 630 -9.35 8.45 -41.19
CA ASP A 630 -9.58 8.94 -42.56
C ASP A 630 -8.45 9.90 -42.98
N SER A 631 -7.50 9.37 -43.76
CA SER A 631 -6.34 10.03 -44.38
C SER A 631 -5.19 10.54 -43.48
N LEU A 632 -4.09 9.76 -43.47
CA LEU A 632 -2.72 10.29 -43.50
C LEU A 632 -1.96 9.68 -44.71
N PRO A 633 -0.89 10.34 -45.23
CA PRO A 633 -0.57 10.25 -46.64
C PRO A 633 0.35 9.08 -47.04
N ILE A 634 0.03 8.44 -48.17
CA ILE A 634 0.89 7.47 -48.85
C ILE A 634 2.20 8.16 -49.29
N ALA A 635 3.30 7.85 -48.59
CA ALA A 635 4.64 8.26 -48.98
C ALA A 635 5.15 7.38 -50.13
N GLN A 636 4.77 7.71 -51.37
CA GLN A 636 5.30 7.04 -52.56
C GLN A 636 6.82 7.22 -52.66
N THR A 637 7.58 6.17 -52.35
CA THR A 637 8.99 6.02 -52.72
C THR A 637 9.06 5.21 -54.01
N GLU A 638 9.15 5.91 -55.15
CA GLU A 638 9.43 5.26 -56.43
C GLU A 638 10.86 4.69 -56.45
N LEU A 639 11.00 3.45 -56.93
CA LEU A 639 12.29 2.81 -57.19
C LEU A 639 12.94 3.34 -58.48
N SER A 640 14.01 4.15 -58.35
CA SER A 640 14.99 4.39 -59.43
C SER A 640 16.36 4.84 -58.93
#